data_AF-A0A7Y2EQU2-F1
#
_entry.id   AF-A0A7Y2EQU2-F1
#
_cell.length_a   1.000
_cell.length_b   1.000
_cell.length_c   1.000
_cell.angle_alpha   90.00
_cell.angle_beta   90.00
_cell.angle_gamma   90.00
#
_symmetry.space_group_name_H-M   'P 1'
#
loop_
_entity.id
_entity.type
_entity.pdbx_description
1 polymer ?
#
loop_
_entity_poly.entity_id
_entity_poly.type
_entity_poly.pdbx_seq_one_letter_code
_entity_poly.pdbx_strand_id
1 'polypeptide(L)'
;MPKIILFCLLATASTASSQVTGDFRSAGSDSWELSSTWETYNGVAWIPAILPPELNDETITIRDGHDVTVTTTMDIDQVVIESSATLIIANSKTLRIQDGAGDDFVVFGTVQTIGDIELEVTSSAHFQSGSVLDNDGKFQIVDFATVVFDGTALLDNSDTFKIDNDGQATFNSGTTVLNIGSFNPKGNSFVTFNDASVTNEDEFKVEGNSTITFNTGSVYEHAINGGKIGKTGSMTWNTGSTCVITGTIDKIPDDFDQVFANLVWNSPGQTTDINFDHLIVQITGSFTLASTGTGFVSWLKKDTDPMVVDGDFNVSGGVFVAVDGDTNPVISVGGNLNISGGLFDFSTGDGRPELHIAGDMIQTGGTITETGTGGGLIVFDGSATQTVHHGATISNEIVSHVDNASGVELTSDWSPPDSTVLVNGNMVTSSNKMVIGAATTLLTPGGYIDGALQKTFPDTGSKTYEVGSSSGYSPVDVVVTAGSGEVTVRATGASLPEAANEDETLNRHWSISAAGVTQADLVLHYLETDFPTGLKEDGVELTQYDGESFSFPFSVIDTVANTVSIDGVVPAGDWTLVKLVYLPVEITALATVVDGRNVTVTWETGENSDSFTYELELAQNDGPFVSVAFLNPSTVNQENGRFDYMLADLESGHHRLRLSKIDANGRNIAFAITEFYVSLEPGLLVEAAYPNPFGTSTTVRVGVSESAPVRVELLNSVGQLIDVLHDSTVPANQMIPLKIDADRLPSGIYYVRATAREWQKTTRIIVLH
;
A
#
# COMPACT_ATOMS: atom_id res chain seq x y z
N MET A 1 28.49 -24.43 -19.20
CA MET A 1 29.13 -25.73 -18.89
C MET A 1 28.06 -26.63 -18.30
N PRO A 2 27.73 -27.80 -18.86
CA PRO A 2 26.73 -28.67 -18.26
C PRO A 2 27.42 -29.61 -17.25
N LYS A 3 27.00 -29.54 -15.98
CA LYS A 3 27.31 -30.57 -14.98
C LYS A 3 26.25 -31.67 -15.09
N ILE A 4 26.69 -32.81 -15.61
CA ILE A 4 25.98 -34.09 -15.59
C ILE A 4 26.42 -34.82 -14.31
N ILE A 5 25.52 -35.66 -13.78
CA ILE A 5 25.75 -36.78 -12.83
C ILE A 5 25.73 -36.32 -11.35
N LEU A 6 24.92 -36.86 -10.42
CA LEU A 6 24.55 -38.26 -10.18
C LEU A 6 23.16 -38.36 -9.53
N PHE A 7 22.25 -39.13 -10.12
CA PHE A 7 21.01 -39.59 -9.47
C PHE A 7 21.40 -40.79 -8.61
N CYS A 8 21.41 -40.65 -7.28
CA CYS A 8 21.55 -41.79 -6.37
C CYS A 8 20.25 -42.58 -6.39
N LEU A 9 20.25 -43.68 -7.16
CA LEU A 9 19.26 -44.73 -7.04
C LEU A 9 19.44 -45.35 -5.63
N LEU A 10 18.54 -45.04 -4.69
CA LEU A 10 18.46 -45.76 -3.42
C LEU A 10 18.12 -47.22 -3.74
N ALA A 11 19.15 -48.07 -3.73
CA ALA A 11 18.95 -49.50 -3.63
C ALA A 11 18.40 -49.77 -2.22
N THR A 12 17.20 -50.34 -2.15
CA THR A 12 16.71 -51.01 -0.94
C THR A 12 17.71 -52.11 -0.59
N ALA A 13 18.60 -51.83 0.34
CA ALA A 13 19.49 -52.83 0.89
C ALA A 13 18.64 -53.75 1.76
N SER A 14 18.26 -54.91 1.23
CA SER A 14 18.02 -56.06 2.09
C SER A 14 19.32 -56.31 2.83
N THR A 15 19.31 -56.22 4.16
CA THR A 15 20.40 -56.70 5.01
C THR A 15 20.53 -58.20 4.81
N ALA A 16 21.26 -58.60 3.77
CA ALA A 16 21.65 -59.99 3.56
C ALA A 16 22.76 -60.32 4.58
N SER A 17 22.38 -60.53 5.84
CA SER A 17 23.26 -61.17 6.81
C SER A 17 23.52 -62.59 6.35
N SER A 18 24.80 -62.94 6.21
CA SER A 18 25.22 -64.33 6.01
C SER A 18 24.82 -65.11 7.25
N GLN A 19 24.08 -66.21 7.07
CA GLN A 19 23.68 -67.10 8.17
C GLN A 19 24.90 -67.58 8.95
N VAL A 20 24.83 -67.50 10.28
CA VAL A 20 25.87 -67.96 11.21
C VAL A 20 25.32 -69.16 11.99
N THR A 21 26.22 -70.11 12.31
CA THR A 21 25.85 -71.24 13.17
C THR A 21 25.32 -70.72 14.50
N GLY A 22 24.06 -71.02 14.82
CA GLY A 22 23.39 -70.48 16.01
C GLY A 22 22.20 -69.58 15.69
N ASP A 23 22.07 -69.07 14.46
CA ASP A 23 20.92 -68.24 14.08
C ASP A 23 19.60 -69.02 14.25
N PHE A 24 18.56 -68.30 14.65
CA PHE A 24 17.20 -68.81 14.75
C PHE A 24 16.28 -68.14 13.71
N ARG A 25 15.30 -68.90 13.23
CA ARG A 25 14.18 -68.32 12.46
C ARG A 25 12.87 -69.04 12.73
N SER A 26 11.75 -68.33 12.64
CA SER A 26 10.45 -68.94 12.90
C SER A 26 10.08 -69.98 11.81
N ALA A 27 9.64 -71.16 12.22
CA ALA A 27 9.17 -72.26 11.39
C ALA A 27 7.67 -72.17 11.05
N GLY A 28 6.92 -71.44 11.86
CA GLY A 28 5.48 -71.18 11.72
C GLY A 28 4.99 -70.18 12.79
N SER A 29 3.67 -69.98 12.86
CA SER A 29 3.02 -69.12 13.86
C SER A 29 2.62 -69.91 15.10
N ASP A 30 3.21 -69.58 16.26
CA ASP A 30 2.84 -70.12 17.57
C ASP A 30 3.57 -69.33 18.69
N SER A 31 3.53 -69.81 19.93
CA SER A 31 4.24 -69.21 21.07
C SER A 31 5.76 -69.18 20.85
N TRP A 32 6.43 -68.09 21.24
CA TRP A 32 7.90 -67.98 21.22
C TRP A 32 8.56 -69.12 22.01
N GLU A 33 7.98 -69.50 23.13
CA GLU A 33 8.53 -70.46 24.09
C GLU A 33 8.48 -71.93 23.61
N LEU A 34 7.85 -72.21 22.47
CA LEU A 34 7.80 -73.55 21.89
C LEU A 34 8.94 -73.76 20.89
N SER A 35 9.77 -74.78 21.09
CA SER A 35 10.83 -75.11 20.13
C SER A 35 10.32 -75.47 18.73
N SER A 36 9.06 -75.94 18.62
CA SER A 36 8.39 -76.18 17.33
C SER A 36 8.13 -74.92 16.51
N THR A 37 8.16 -73.74 17.14
CA THR A 37 8.03 -72.44 16.48
C THR A 37 9.30 -72.08 15.72
N TRP A 38 10.41 -72.78 15.93
CA TRP A 38 11.73 -72.34 15.47
C TRP A 38 12.53 -73.41 14.70
N GLU A 39 13.35 -72.94 13.77
CA GLU A 39 14.48 -73.66 13.21
C GLU A 39 15.78 -72.96 13.63
N THR A 40 16.86 -73.74 13.81
CA THR A 40 18.21 -73.21 14.06
C THR A 40 19.16 -73.58 12.93
N TYR A 41 20.09 -72.69 12.58
CA TYR A 41 21.11 -72.94 11.57
C TYR A 41 22.32 -73.65 12.17
N ASN A 42 22.60 -74.87 11.71
CA ASN A 42 23.71 -75.68 12.25
C ASN A 42 25.06 -75.46 11.54
N GLY A 43 25.19 -74.38 10.75
CA GLY A 43 26.35 -74.11 9.92
C GLY A 43 26.27 -74.67 8.49
N VAL A 44 25.27 -75.51 8.20
CA VAL A 44 25.06 -76.12 6.87
C VAL A 44 23.61 -76.00 6.40
N ALA A 45 22.64 -76.19 7.30
CA ALA A 45 21.21 -76.14 7.01
C ALA A 45 20.40 -75.69 8.22
N TRP A 46 19.21 -75.18 7.94
CA TRP A 46 18.17 -74.97 8.95
C TRP A 46 17.56 -76.31 9.34
N ILE A 47 17.55 -76.59 10.65
CA ILE A 47 16.97 -77.81 11.22
C ILE A 47 15.97 -77.42 12.32
N PRO A 48 14.97 -78.27 12.64
CA PRO A 48 14.06 -78.00 13.76
C PRO A 48 14.83 -77.72 15.04
N ALA A 49 14.48 -76.64 15.73
CA ALA A 49 15.12 -76.30 17.00
C ALA A 49 14.71 -77.30 18.09
N ILE A 50 15.62 -77.56 19.03
CA ILE A 50 15.34 -78.43 20.20
C ILE A 50 14.90 -77.63 21.43
N LEU A 51 15.25 -76.35 21.48
CA LEU A 51 14.89 -75.36 22.48
C LEU A 51 14.44 -74.09 21.75
N PRO A 52 13.56 -73.26 22.33
CA PRO A 52 13.28 -71.94 21.81
C PRO A 52 14.53 -71.03 21.91
N PRO A 53 14.59 -69.92 21.15
CA PRO A 53 15.63 -68.92 21.28
C PRO A 53 15.64 -68.26 22.66
N GLU A 54 16.83 -68.04 23.20
CA GLU A 54 17.14 -67.34 24.45
C GLU A 54 18.02 -66.10 24.20
N LEU A 55 18.21 -65.28 25.24
CA LEU A 55 18.91 -63.99 25.18
C LEU A 55 20.31 -64.01 24.53
N ASN A 56 21.07 -65.10 24.64
CA ASN A 56 22.47 -65.14 24.15
C ASN A 56 22.60 -65.91 22.83
N ASP A 57 21.49 -66.24 22.17
CA ASP A 57 21.55 -66.81 20.83
C ASP A 57 21.99 -65.76 19.81
N GLU A 58 22.40 -66.20 18.63
CA GLU A 58 22.72 -65.31 17.52
C GLU A 58 21.42 -64.69 16.95
N THR A 59 21.42 -64.19 15.71
CA THR A 59 20.25 -63.49 15.15
C THR A 59 18.97 -64.33 15.17
N ILE A 60 17.88 -63.75 15.68
CA ILE A 60 16.56 -64.40 15.79
C ILE A 60 15.60 -63.73 14.81
N THR A 61 15.23 -64.42 13.73
CA THR A 61 14.36 -63.85 12.68
C THR A 61 12.93 -64.39 12.73
N ILE A 62 11.93 -63.51 12.90
CA ILE A 62 10.53 -63.86 12.64
C ILE A 62 10.25 -63.64 11.16
N ARG A 63 9.98 -64.73 10.45
CA ARG A 63 9.80 -64.73 9.00
C ARG A 63 8.46 -64.18 8.55
N ASP A 64 8.46 -63.65 7.33
CA ASP A 64 7.29 -63.20 6.59
C ASP A 64 6.11 -64.19 6.69
N GLY A 65 4.92 -63.67 7.04
CA GLY A 65 3.68 -64.43 7.17
C GLY A 65 3.55 -65.23 8.47
N HIS A 66 4.48 -65.11 9.40
CA HIS A 66 4.38 -65.75 10.72
C HIS A 66 4.01 -64.75 11.81
N ASP A 67 3.16 -65.21 12.72
CA ASP A 67 2.79 -64.48 13.94
C ASP A 67 3.35 -65.24 15.13
N VAL A 68 4.30 -64.65 15.84
CA VAL A 68 4.93 -65.26 17.02
C VAL A 68 4.46 -64.53 18.27
N THR A 69 3.96 -65.29 19.25
CA THR A 69 3.40 -64.71 20.48
C THR A 69 4.30 -64.98 21.68
N VAL A 70 4.71 -63.93 22.39
CA VAL A 70 5.38 -64.05 23.70
C VAL A 70 4.30 -64.18 24.77
N THR A 71 4.35 -65.23 25.58
CA THR A 71 3.33 -65.53 26.60
C THR A 71 3.87 -65.48 28.03
N THR A 72 5.17 -65.32 28.20
CA THR A 72 5.89 -65.23 29.47
C THR A 72 6.78 -63.99 29.52
N THR A 73 7.16 -63.55 30.73
CA THR A 73 8.12 -62.45 30.88
C THR A 73 9.49 -62.98 30.48
N MET A 74 10.17 -62.28 29.56
CA MET A 74 11.47 -62.70 29.05
C MET A 74 12.30 -61.52 28.55
N ASP A 75 13.58 -61.79 28.33
CA ASP A 75 14.54 -60.87 27.77
C ASP A 75 15.04 -61.45 26.43
N ILE A 76 15.18 -60.59 25.43
CA ILE A 76 15.64 -60.93 24.07
C ILE A 76 16.75 -59.99 23.62
N ASP A 77 17.51 -60.45 22.63
CA ASP A 77 18.57 -59.72 21.93
C ASP A 77 18.63 -60.17 20.46
N GLN A 78 19.12 -59.30 19.58
CA GLN A 78 19.31 -59.50 18.14
C GLN A 78 18.09 -60.05 17.37
N VAL A 79 16.91 -59.48 17.61
CA VAL A 79 15.67 -59.93 16.95
C VAL A 79 15.38 -59.11 15.70
N VAL A 80 15.02 -59.81 14.61
CA VAL A 80 14.57 -59.22 13.35
C VAL A 80 13.14 -59.67 13.04
N ILE A 81 12.24 -58.73 12.78
CA ILE A 81 10.85 -59.01 12.35
C ILE A 81 10.72 -58.64 10.88
N GLU A 82 10.50 -59.62 10.01
CA GLU A 82 10.33 -59.39 8.56
C GLU A 82 9.01 -58.67 8.23
N SER A 83 8.90 -58.12 7.02
CA SER A 83 7.88 -57.14 6.61
C SER A 83 6.41 -57.54 6.83
N SER A 84 6.10 -58.83 6.74
CA SER A 84 4.74 -59.37 6.93
C SER A 84 4.65 -60.28 8.15
N ALA A 85 5.64 -60.21 9.04
CA ALA A 85 5.66 -60.92 10.30
C ALA A 85 5.07 -60.07 11.42
N THR A 86 4.51 -60.73 12.43
CA THR A 86 4.00 -60.09 13.65
C THR A 86 4.66 -60.68 14.89
N LEU A 87 5.20 -59.81 15.76
CA LEU A 87 5.53 -60.18 17.14
C LEU A 87 4.42 -59.66 18.06
N ILE A 88 3.76 -60.57 18.76
CA ILE A 88 2.67 -60.25 19.68
C ILE A 88 3.15 -60.48 21.12
N ILE A 89 3.06 -59.47 21.97
CA ILE A 89 3.33 -59.62 23.40
C ILE A 89 1.98 -59.79 24.11
N ALA A 90 1.75 -60.97 24.72
CA ALA A 90 0.49 -61.35 25.36
C ALA A 90 0.63 -61.66 26.87
N ASN A 91 -0.50 -61.64 27.60
CA ASN A 91 -0.68 -62.13 28.98
C ASN A 91 -0.08 -61.30 30.16
N SER A 92 -0.16 -59.96 30.14
CA SER A 92 0.34 -59.10 31.24
C SER A 92 1.79 -59.43 31.63
N LYS A 93 2.67 -59.53 30.63
CA LYS A 93 4.10 -59.85 30.75
C LYS A 93 4.94 -58.67 30.32
N THR A 94 6.24 -58.75 30.63
CA THR A 94 7.24 -57.80 30.13
C THR A 94 8.16 -58.51 29.16
N LEU A 95 8.32 -57.97 27.96
CA LEU A 95 9.40 -58.34 27.05
C LEU A 95 10.46 -57.25 27.13
N ARG A 96 11.71 -57.60 27.44
CA ARG A 96 12.82 -56.64 27.49
C ARG A 96 13.76 -56.84 26.32
N ILE A 97 14.10 -55.76 25.64
CA ILE A 97 15.20 -55.72 24.68
C ILE A 97 16.45 -55.33 25.47
N GLN A 98 17.36 -56.29 25.66
CA GLN A 98 18.60 -56.07 26.39
C GLN A 98 19.71 -55.58 25.46
N ASP A 99 20.73 -54.98 26.06
CA ASP A 99 21.92 -54.48 25.35
C ASP A 99 22.87 -55.64 25.01
N GLY A 100 23.12 -55.82 23.71
CA GLY A 100 23.94 -56.86 23.13
C GLY A 100 25.02 -56.31 22.20
N ALA A 101 25.49 -57.15 21.27
CA ALA A 101 26.40 -56.70 20.22
C ALA A 101 25.61 -56.47 18.91
N GLY A 102 25.60 -55.25 18.37
CA GLY A 102 24.88 -54.93 17.12
C GLY A 102 23.55 -54.24 17.37
N ASP A 103 22.65 -54.24 16.37
CA ASP A 103 21.28 -53.74 16.55
C ASP A 103 20.45 -54.83 17.24
N ASP A 104 19.82 -54.51 18.38
CA ASP A 104 19.21 -55.51 19.26
C ASP A 104 17.77 -55.87 18.86
N PHE A 105 17.06 -54.93 18.22
CA PHE A 105 15.68 -55.11 17.78
C PHE A 105 15.38 -54.36 16.49
N VAL A 106 15.24 -55.07 15.36
CA VAL A 106 14.97 -54.49 14.04
C VAL A 106 13.62 -54.94 13.52
N VAL A 107 12.74 -54.00 13.18
CA VAL A 107 11.35 -54.27 12.82
C VAL A 107 11.05 -53.77 11.41
N PHE A 108 10.71 -54.68 10.51
CA PHE A 108 10.10 -54.36 9.20
C PHE A 108 8.59 -54.64 9.19
N GLY A 109 8.13 -55.58 10.02
CA GLY A 109 6.71 -55.95 10.16
C GLY A 109 6.01 -55.25 11.32
N THR A 110 5.20 -56.00 12.07
CA THR A 110 4.38 -55.46 13.15
C THR A 110 4.83 -55.95 14.52
N VAL A 111 4.87 -55.04 15.49
CA VAL A 111 4.96 -55.35 16.92
C VAL A 111 3.65 -54.93 17.56
N GLN A 112 3.02 -55.85 18.26
CA GLN A 112 1.75 -55.60 18.94
C GLN A 112 1.87 -55.86 20.45
N THR A 113 1.54 -54.86 21.27
CA THR A 113 1.31 -55.04 22.71
C THR A 113 -0.21 -55.08 22.96
N ILE A 114 -0.70 -55.93 23.88
CA ILE A 114 -2.15 -56.09 24.11
C ILE A 114 -2.50 -55.95 25.61
N GLY A 115 -3.12 -54.85 26.03
CA GLY A 115 -3.54 -54.59 27.42
C GLY A 115 -2.37 -54.19 28.34
N ASP A 116 -2.48 -54.42 29.66
CA ASP A 116 -1.46 -54.05 30.67
C ASP A 116 -0.13 -54.87 30.54
N ILE A 117 0.58 -54.70 29.43
CA ILE A 117 1.79 -55.41 29.01
C ILE A 117 2.88 -54.39 28.76
N GLU A 118 4.14 -54.75 29.03
CA GLU A 118 5.27 -53.84 28.91
C GLU A 118 6.28 -54.36 27.88
N LEU A 119 6.50 -53.62 26.80
CA LEU A 119 7.72 -53.77 25.99
C LEU A 119 8.72 -52.73 26.47
N GLU A 120 9.81 -53.17 27.07
CA GLU A 120 10.85 -52.31 27.64
C GLU A 120 12.11 -52.38 26.80
N VAL A 121 12.50 -51.27 26.19
CA VAL A 121 13.76 -51.14 25.47
C VAL A 121 14.79 -50.55 26.43
N THR A 122 15.83 -51.31 26.74
CA THR A 122 16.99 -50.86 27.54
C THR A 122 18.25 -50.65 26.68
N SER A 123 18.14 -50.85 25.36
CA SER A 123 19.24 -50.79 24.38
C SER A 123 18.81 -50.07 23.08
N SER A 124 18.97 -50.67 21.89
CA SER A 124 18.58 -50.09 20.60
C SER A 124 17.39 -50.81 19.96
N ALA A 125 16.45 -50.05 19.39
CA ALA A 125 15.38 -50.59 18.54
C ALA A 125 15.16 -49.73 17.29
N HIS A 126 15.00 -50.38 16.15
CA HIS A 126 14.90 -49.73 14.83
C HIS A 126 13.65 -50.23 14.09
N PHE A 127 12.65 -49.36 14.00
CA PHE A 127 11.43 -49.54 13.21
C PHE A 127 11.64 -48.99 11.81
N GLN A 128 11.78 -49.90 10.85
CA GLN A 128 12.08 -49.59 9.45
C GLN A 128 10.85 -49.14 8.69
N SER A 129 11.04 -48.60 7.48
CA SER A 129 9.94 -48.13 6.64
C SER A 129 8.88 -49.21 6.43
N GLY A 130 7.63 -48.89 6.76
CA GLY A 130 6.47 -49.77 6.61
C GLY A 130 6.17 -50.63 7.84
N SER A 131 7.01 -50.58 8.86
CA SER A 131 6.75 -51.24 10.15
C SER A 131 5.62 -50.57 10.92
N VAL A 132 5.02 -51.33 11.84
CA VAL A 132 3.96 -50.85 12.74
C VAL A 132 4.29 -51.23 14.17
N LEU A 133 4.27 -50.25 15.07
CA LEU A 133 4.12 -50.49 16.50
C LEU A 133 2.67 -50.21 16.88
N ASP A 134 1.90 -51.28 17.09
CA ASP A 134 0.53 -51.27 17.59
C ASP A 134 0.57 -51.41 19.12
N ASN A 135 0.52 -50.27 19.81
CA ASN A 135 0.65 -50.20 21.26
C ASN A 135 -0.71 -50.07 21.95
N ASP A 136 -1.39 -51.21 22.15
CA ASP A 136 -2.58 -51.32 23.02
C ASP A 136 -2.23 -51.59 24.49
N GLY A 137 -0.96 -51.40 24.86
CA GLY A 137 -0.45 -51.55 26.21
C GLY A 137 0.61 -50.50 26.56
N LYS A 138 1.69 -50.93 27.21
CA LYS A 138 2.81 -50.05 27.54
C LYS A 138 4.03 -50.37 26.68
N PHE A 139 4.44 -49.42 25.86
CA PHE A 139 5.77 -49.40 25.26
C PHE A 139 6.62 -48.42 26.05
N GLN A 140 7.78 -48.84 26.55
CA GLN A 140 8.68 -47.96 27.26
C GLN A 140 10.13 -48.01 26.80
N ILE A 141 10.76 -46.85 26.79
CA ILE A 141 12.17 -46.64 26.47
C ILE A 141 12.83 -46.10 27.73
N VAL A 142 13.86 -46.78 28.23
CA VAL A 142 14.50 -46.42 29.50
C VAL A 142 16.02 -46.56 29.42
N ASP A 143 16.73 -46.04 30.42
CA ASP A 143 18.15 -46.32 30.68
C ASP A 143 19.09 -46.01 29.48
N PHE A 144 18.94 -44.82 28.89
CA PHE A 144 19.68 -44.38 27.69
C PHE A 144 19.37 -45.14 26.40
N ALA A 145 18.37 -46.02 26.40
CA ALA A 145 17.92 -46.71 25.20
C ALA A 145 17.54 -45.75 24.08
N THR A 146 17.77 -46.17 22.83
CA THR A 146 17.45 -45.40 21.63
C THR A 146 16.49 -46.17 20.75
N VAL A 147 15.34 -45.58 20.44
CA VAL A 147 14.39 -46.10 19.48
C VAL A 147 14.28 -45.18 18.28
N VAL A 148 14.41 -45.73 17.07
CA VAL A 148 14.34 -44.98 15.81
C VAL A 148 13.20 -45.53 14.95
N PHE A 149 12.36 -44.65 14.43
CA PHE A 149 11.36 -44.93 13.42
C PHE A 149 11.81 -44.27 12.10
N ASP A 150 11.80 -45.02 11.01
CA ASP A 150 12.28 -44.59 9.69
C ASP A 150 11.22 -44.77 8.60
N GLY A 151 11.26 -43.91 7.58
CA GLY A 151 10.37 -43.98 6.43
C GLY A 151 8.91 -44.00 6.84
N THR A 152 8.09 -44.85 6.23
CA THR A 152 6.65 -44.91 6.51
C THR A 152 6.29 -45.74 7.75
N ALA A 153 7.17 -45.82 8.76
CA ALA A 153 6.85 -46.51 10.01
C ALA A 153 5.71 -45.79 10.76
N LEU A 154 4.83 -46.58 11.40
CA LEU A 154 3.69 -46.10 12.17
C LEU A 154 3.84 -46.48 13.64
N LEU A 155 3.73 -45.50 14.54
CA LEU A 155 3.39 -45.71 15.94
C LEU A 155 1.89 -45.46 16.10
N ASP A 156 1.12 -46.52 16.36
CA ASP A 156 -0.28 -46.46 16.75
C ASP A 156 -0.36 -46.69 18.26
N ASN A 157 -0.59 -45.62 19.03
CA ASN A 157 -0.54 -45.67 20.49
C ASN A 157 -1.93 -45.49 21.10
N SER A 158 -2.59 -46.60 21.44
CA SER A 158 -3.88 -46.67 22.13
C SER A 158 -3.79 -46.62 23.66
N ASP A 159 -2.60 -46.86 24.23
CA ASP A 159 -2.37 -46.79 25.67
C ASP A 159 -1.07 -46.01 25.95
N THR A 160 -0.05 -46.57 26.58
CA THR A 160 1.04 -45.78 27.15
C THR A 160 2.34 -45.92 26.36
N PHE A 161 2.75 -44.87 25.64
CA PHE A 161 4.09 -44.75 25.08
C PHE A 161 4.97 -43.89 26.00
N LYS A 162 5.84 -44.51 26.78
CA LYS A 162 6.64 -43.86 27.81
C LYS A 162 8.11 -43.77 27.40
N ILE A 163 8.73 -42.61 27.56
CA ILE A 163 10.19 -42.48 27.50
C ILE A 163 10.65 -41.99 28.88
N ASP A 164 11.61 -42.66 29.52
CA ASP A 164 12.08 -42.28 30.87
C ASP A 164 13.58 -42.53 31.03
N ASN A 165 14.16 -42.07 32.14
CA ASN A 165 15.55 -42.30 32.54
C ASN A 165 16.58 -42.16 31.39
N ASP A 166 16.59 -40.98 30.76
CA ASP A 166 17.48 -40.60 29.65
C ASP A 166 17.24 -41.37 28.32
N GLY A 167 16.12 -42.11 28.21
CA GLY A 167 15.69 -42.76 26.97
C GLY A 167 15.46 -41.76 25.81
N GLN A 168 15.60 -42.26 24.59
CA GLN A 168 15.56 -41.46 23.36
C GLN A 168 14.64 -42.08 22.30
N ALA A 169 13.81 -41.25 21.69
CA ALA A 169 12.99 -41.63 20.54
C ALA A 169 13.22 -40.68 19.37
N THR A 170 13.51 -41.22 18.19
CA THR A 170 13.68 -40.44 16.95
C THR A 170 12.70 -40.92 15.89
N PHE A 171 11.92 -40.00 15.33
CA PHE A 171 10.95 -40.23 14.27
C PHE A 171 11.45 -39.50 13.02
N ASN A 172 11.93 -40.24 12.03
CA ASN A 172 12.52 -39.69 10.81
C ASN A 172 11.48 -39.43 9.72
N SER A 173 11.94 -38.93 8.56
CA SER A 173 11.07 -38.44 7.49
C SER A 173 10.09 -39.51 7.02
N GLY A 174 8.82 -39.12 6.95
CA GLY A 174 7.71 -39.98 6.51
C GLY A 174 7.03 -40.78 7.64
N THR A 175 7.54 -40.73 8.86
CA THR A 175 6.96 -41.48 9.99
C THR A 175 5.67 -40.83 10.49
N THR A 176 4.78 -41.66 11.03
CA THR A 176 3.50 -41.21 11.60
C THR A 176 3.36 -41.69 13.03
N VAL A 177 2.92 -40.81 13.92
CA VAL A 177 2.51 -41.13 15.29
C VAL A 177 1.03 -40.79 15.44
N LEU A 178 0.21 -41.80 15.70
CA LEU A 178 -1.16 -41.64 16.13
C LEU A 178 -1.20 -41.90 17.64
N ASN A 179 -1.52 -40.86 18.42
CA ASN A 179 -1.64 -40.98 19.87
C ASN A 179 -3.11 -40.85 20.29
N ILE A 180 -3.76 -41.99 20.53
CA ILE A 180 -5.09 -42.10 21.12
C ILE A 180 -5.04 -42.55 22.60
N GLY A 181 -3.84 -42.67 23.17
CA GLY A 181 -3.58 -42.89 24.60
C GLY A 181 -2.63 -41.83 25.20
N SER A 182 -1.67 -42.25 26.03
CA SER A 182 -0.69 -41.38 26.70
C SER A 182 0.68 -41.43 26.04
N PHE A 183 1.09 -40.32 25.41
CA PHE A 183 2.48 -40.09 24.97
C PHE A 183 3.24 -39.33 26.07
N ASN A 184 4.21 -40.00 26.70
CA ASN A 184 4.66 -39.60 28.03
C ASN A 184 6.19 -39.64 28.25
N PRO A 185 6.95 -38.70 27.67
CA PRO A 185 8.35 -38.50 28.01
C PRO A 185 8.52 -37.92 29.43
N LYS A 186 9.38 -38.56 30.24
CA LYS A 186 9.70 -38.24 31.64
C LYS A 186 11.19 -38.27 31.92
N GLY A 187 11.57 -37.83 33.13
CA GLY A 187 12.98 -37.84 33.55
C GLY A 187 13.78 -36.82 32.77
N ASN A 188 14.79 -37.26 32.04
CA ASN A 188 15.63 -36.43 31.16
C ASN A 188 15.59 -36.95 29.71
N SER A 189 14.41 -37.38 29.27
CA SER A 189 14.27 -38.05 27.97
C SER A 189 14.35 -37.08 26.79
N PHE A 190 14.73 -37.60 25.62
CA PHE A 190 14.84 -36.81 24.38
C PHE A 190 13.98 -37.39 23.27
N VAL A 191 13.07 -36.58 22.71
CA VAL A 191 12.24 -36.97 21.56
C VAL A 191 12.50 -36.03 20.39
N THR A 192 12.77 -36.58 19.21
CA THR A 192 13.04 -35.80 18.00
C THR A 192 12.14 -36.25 16.85
N PHE A 193 11.46 -35.29 16.21
CA PHE A 193 10.66 -35.49 15.01
C PHE A 193 11.33 -34.78 13.84
N ASN A 194 11.76 -35.52 12.82
CA ASN A 194 12.42 -35.03 11.61
C ASN A 194 11.53 -35.25 10.39
N ASP A 195 10.73 -34.26 9.98
CA ASP A 195 9.77 -34.40 8.88
C ASP A 195 8.77 -35.55 9.13
N ALA A 196 8.28 -35.60 10.37
CA ALA A 196 7.34 -36.61 10.87
C ALA A 196 5.98 -36.00 11.21
N SER A 197 4.92 -36.80 11.14
CA SER A 197 3.56 -36.39 11.48
C SER A 197 3.14 -36.99 12.82
N VAL A 198 2.60 -36.16 13.71
CA VAL A 198 2.08 -36.55 15.02
C VAL A 198 0.64 -36.06 15.13
N THR A 199 -0.32 -36.96 15.34
CA THR A 199 -1.70 -36.61 15.67
C THR A 199 -1.98 -37.04 17.10
N ASN A 200 -2.34 -36.08 17.95
CA ASN A 200 -2.67 -36.32 19.35
C ASN A 200 -4.17 -36.19 19.60
N GLU A 201 -4.82 -37.31 19.91
CA GLU A 201 -6.24 -37.46 20.21
C GLU A 201 -6.53 -37.77 21.69
N ASP A 202 -5.49 -37.91 22.53
CA ASP A 202 -5.63 -38.00 23.99
C ASP A 202 -4.45 -37.30 24.72
N GLU A 203 -3.71 -37.97 25.62
CA GLU A 203 -2.77 -37.29 26.51
C GLU A 203 -1.37 -37.11 25.89
N PHE A 204 -0.90 -35.87 25.76
CA PHE A 204 0.49 -35.53 25.40
C PHE A 204 1.23 -34.89 26.58
N LYS A 205 1.92 -35.71 27.38
CA LYS A 205 2.42 -35.30 28.69
C LYS A 205 3.94 -35.30 28.76
N VAL A 206 4.55 -34.11 28.84
CA VAL A 206 5.99 -33.95 29.05
C VAL A 206 6.30 -33.68 30.52
N GLU A 207 7.03 -34.59 31.17
CA GLU A 207 7.40 -34.50 32.58
C GLU A 207 8.94 -34.44 32.76
N GLY A 208 9.38 -34.02 33.96
CA GLY A 208 10.80 -33.89 34.27
C GLY A 208 11.50 -32.79 33.46
N ASN A 209 12.75 -33.03 33.09
CA ASN A 209 13.55 -32.20 32.19
C ASN A 209 13.54 -32.73 30.74
N SER A 210 12.59 -33.61 30.40
CA SER A 210 12.50 -34.17 29.06
C SER A 210 12.29 -33.08 28.02
N THR A 211 12.80 -33.28 26.82
CA THR A 211 12.67 -32.32 25.72
C THR A 211 12.09 -32.97 24.48
N ILE A 212 11.32 -32.19 23.71
CA ILE A 212 10.77 -32.59 22.42
C ILE A 212 11.18 -31.56 21.37
N THR A 213 11.71 -32.04 20.25
CA THR A 213 12.12 -31.19 19.12
C THR A 213 11.35 -31.57 17.86
N PHE A 214 10.67 -30.59 17.26
CA PHE A 214 10.09 -30.70 15.92
C PHE A 214 10.99 -29.97 14.93
N ASN A 215 11.65 -30.72 14.05
CA ASN A 215 12.48 -30.20 12.97
C ASN A 215 11.66 -29.84 11.73
N THR A 216 12.32 -29.24 10.73
CA THR A 216 11.71 -28.82 9.47
C THR A 216 10.89 -29.94 8.83
N GLY A 217 9.67 -29.62 8.37
CA GLY A 217 8.74 -30.58 7.77
C GLY A 217 7.83 -31.28 8.78
N SER A 218 8.22 -31.33 10.06
CA SER A 218 7.42 -32.03 11.08
C SER A 218 6.11 -31.29 11.39
N VAL A 219 5.04 -32.06 11.56
CA VAL A 219 3.70 -31.56 11.88
C VAL A 219 3.20 -32.21 13.16
N TYR A 220 2.79 -31.39 14.13
CA TYR A 220 2.03 -31.82 15.30
C TYR A 220 0.61 -31.31 15.20
N GLU A 221 -0.35 -32.22 15.21
CA GLU A 221 -1.78 -31.94 15.26
C GLU A 221 -2.30 -32.19 16.68
N HIS A 222 -2.88 -31.14 17.27
CA HIS A 222 -3.63 -31.20 18.51
C HIS A 222 -5.12 -31.43 18.21
N ALA A 223 -5.52 -32.70 18.20
CA ALA A 223 -6.86 -33.16 17.84
C ALA A 223 -7.76 -33.40 19.08
N ILE A 224 -7.49 -32.69 20.18
CA ILE A 224 -8.28 -32.73 21.42
C ILE A 224 -8.81 -31.37 21.86
N ASN A 225 -9.85 -31.39 22.69
CA ASN A 225 -10.45 -30.20 23.28
C ASN A 225 -9.82 -29.85 24.63
N GLY A 226 -8.95 -28.84 24.65
CA GLY A 226 -8.08 -28.55 25.80
C GLY A 226 -6.98 -29.59 25.94
N GLY A 227 -6.46 -29.81 27.15
CA GLY A 227 -5.39 -30.77 27.37
C GLY A 227 -4.03 -30.25 26.89
N LYS A 228 -2.96 -30.95 27.26
CA LYS A 228 -1.60 -30.45 27.10
C LYS A 228 -1.12 -30.57 25.65
N ILE A 229 -0.57 -29.49 25.12
CA ILE A 229 0.20 -29.51 23.86
C ILE A 229 1.69 -29.86 24.10
N GLY A 230 2.12 -29.87 25.36
CA GLY A 230 3.50 -30.12 25.75
C GLY A 230 3.77 -29.50 27.11
N LYS A 231 5.04 -29.25 27.42
CA LYS A 231 5.44 -28.49 28.61
C LYS A 231 6.22 -27.25 28.17
N THR A 232 5.78 -26.07 28.59
CA THR A 232 6.44 -24.81 28.29
C THR A 232 7.92 -24.84 28.66
N GLY A 233 8.78 -24.40 27.73
CA GLY A 233 10.23 -24.46 27.85
C GLY A 233 10.87 -25.83 27.59
N SER A 234 10.08 -26.87 27.34
CA SER A 234 10.56 -28.23 26.98
C SER A 234 10.33 -28.59 25.51
N MET A 235 9.52 -27.78 24.82
CA MET A 235 9.20 -27.92 23.40
C MET A 235 10.09 -27.01 22.56
N THR A 236 10.67 -27.55 21.50
CA THR A 236 11.43 -26.79 20.50
C THR A 236 10.77 -26.96 19.13
N TRP A 237 10.24 -25.86 18.58
CA TRP A 237 9.68 -25.80 17.24
C TRP A 237 10.68 -25.14 16.30
N ASN A 238 11.48 -25.94 15.58
CA ASN A 238 12.47 -25.40 14.65
C ASN A 238 11.81 -24.89 13.37
N THR A 239 12.47 -23.95 12.70
CA THR A 239 11.99 -23.33 11.46
C THR A 239 11.49 -24.38 10.46
N GLY A 240 10.26 -24.18 9.97
CA GLY A 240 9.59 -25.10 9.04
C GLY A 240 8.84 -26.27 9.68
N SER A 241 8.83 -26.40 11.01
CA SER A 241 7.86 -27.26 11.72
C SER A 241 6.50 -26.55 11.85
N THR A 242 5.43 -27.32 12.04
CA THR A 242 4.06 -26.77 12.15
C THR A 242 3.29 -27.39 13.31
N CYS A 243 2.68 -26.54 14.12
CA CYS A 243 1.63 -26.93 15.05
C CYS A 243 0.27 -26.63 14.42
N VAL A 244 -0.65 -27.61 14.42
CA VAL A 244 -2.01 -27.49 13.92
C VAL A 244 -2.99 -27.77 15.06
N ILE A 245 -3.94 -26.88 15.28
CA ILE A 245 -5.03 -27.06 16.25
C ILE A 245 -6.30 -27.43 15.49
N THR A 246 -6.85 -28.62 15.75
CA THR A 246 -8.06 -29.13 15.07
C THR A 246 -9.15 -29.57 16.04
N GLY A 247 -8.79 -29.99 17.26
CA GLY A 247 -9.70 -30.58 18.24
C GLY A 247 -10.39 -29.61 19.19
N THR A 248 -10.04 -28.33 19.18
CA THR A 248 -10.63 -27.35 20.11
C THR A 248 -12.13 -27.16 19.85
N ILE A 249 -12.93 -27.30 20.92
CA ILE A 249 -14.38 -27.08 20.92
C ILE A 249 -14.74 -25.85 21.77
N ASP A 250 -14.33 -25.87 23.04
CA ASP A 250 -14.64 -24.82 24.02
C ASP A 250 -13.49 -24.52 24.99
N LYS A 251 -12.33 -25.16 24.78
CA LYS A 251 -11.13 -25.01 25.62
C LYS A 251 -9.89 -24.81 24.77
N ILE A 252 -9.11 -23.81 25.15
CA ILE A 252 -7.76 -23.63 24.65
C ILE A 252 -6.87 -24.80 25.11
N PRO A 253 -5.89 -25.24 24.30
CA PRO A 253 -4.87 -26.17 24.78
C PRO A 253 -4.15 -25.63 26.03
N ASP A 254 -3.86 -26.52 26.98
CA ASP A 254 -3.02 -26.21 28.14
C ASP A 254 -1.54 -26.10 27.71
N ASP A 255 -0.76 -25.27 28.41
CA ASP A 255 0.67 -25.04 28.12
C ASP A 255 0.90 -24.47 26.69
N PHE A 256 -0.01 -23.63 26.21
CA PHE A 256 0.01 -23.04 24.85
C PHE A 256 0.92 -21.82 24.71
N ASP A 257 1.48 -21.32 25.83
CA ASP A 257 2.47 -20.24 25.89
C ASP A 257 3.85 -20.69 25.39
N GLN A 258 3.96 -20.91 24.08
CA GLN A 258 5.16 -21.43 23.42
C GLN A 258 5.64 -20.53 22.25
N VAL A 259 6.87 -20.79 21.80
CA VAL A 259 7.43 -20.20 20.59
C VAL A 259 7.25 -21.19 19.44
N PHE A 260 6.21 -21.00 18.63
CA PHE A 260 5.93 -21.87 17.49
C PHE A 260 6.74 -21.43 16.25
N ALA A 261 7.11 -22.40 15.41
CA ALA A 261 7.62 -22.11 14.06
C ALA A 261 6.46 -21.67 13.17
N ASN A 262 5.51 -22.56 12.88
CA ASN A 262 4.25 -22.19 12.24
C ASN A 262 3.09 -22.65 13.14
N LEU A 263 2.02 -21.85 13.18
CA LEU A 263 0.80 -22.16 13.92
C LEU A 263 -0.40 -22.08 12.98
N VAL A 264 -1.18 -23.16 12.92
CA VAL A 264 -2.42 -23.25 12.16
C VAL A 264 -3.58 -23.49 13.11
N TRP A 265 -4.59 -22.63 13.06
CA TRP A 265 -5.85 -22.83 13.76
C TRP A 265 -6.94 -23.25 12.78
N ASN A 266 -7.36 -24.51 12.87
CA ASN A 266 -8.34 -25.13 11.99
C ASN A 266 -9.31 -26.01 12.79
N SER A 267 -10.08 -25.38 13.67
CA SER A 267 -11.00 -26.04 14.60
C SER A 267 -12.45 -25.87 14.17
N PRO A 268 -12.95 -26.58 13.14
CA PRO A 268 -14.33 -26.45 12.68
C PRO A 268 -15.38 -26.88 13.71
N GLY A 269 -14.98 -27.65 14.73
CA GLY A 269 -15.82 -28.04 15.85
C GLY A 269 -15.92 -27.00 16.98
N GLN A 270 -15.21 -25.86 16.88
CA GLN A 270 -15.25 -24.82 17.90
C GLN A 270 -16.63 -24.18 18.01
N THR A 271 -17.13 -24.03 19.25
CA THR A 271 -18.48 -23.54 19.54
C THR A 271 -18.51 -22.30 20.43
N THR A 272 -17.40 -21.99 21.11
CA THR A 272 -17.25 -20.82 21.96
C THR A 272 -16.07 -19.97 21.52
N ASP A 273 -16.02 -18.75 22.03
CA ASP A 273 -14.89 -17.85 21.82
C ASP A 273 -13.68 -18.32 22.62
N ILE A 274 -12.51 -18.33 21.98
CA ILE A 274 -11.24 -18.73 22.58
C ILE A 274 -10.31 -17.52 22.58
N ASN A 275 -9.77 -17.20 23.75
CA ASN A 275 -8.91 -16.05 23.94
C ASN A 275 -7.51 -16.50 24.40
N PHE A 276 -6.46 -15.95 23.78
CA PHE A 276 -5.07 -16.23 24.15
C PHE A 276 -4.57 -15.37 25.34
N ASP A 277 -5.44 -14.61 26.01
CA ASP A 277 -5.17 -13.70 27.14
C ASP A 277 -4.04 -14.19 28.07
N HIS A 278 -3.03 -13.33 28.29
CA HIS A 278 -1.83 -13.59 29.09
C HIS A 278 -0.88 -14.71 28.60
N LEU A 279 -1.18 -15.39 27.49
CA LEU A 279 -0.25 -16.35 26.89
C LEU A 279 0.77 -15.60 26.04
N ILE A 280 2.04 -15.73 26.39
CA ILE A 280 3.14 -15.22 25.57
C ILE A 280 3.36 -16.22 24.43
N VAL A 281 2.56 -16.08 23.38
CA VAL A 281 2.69 -16.86 22.15
C VAL A 281 3.57 -16.07 21.17
N GLN A 282 4.63 -16.69 20.67
CA GLN A 282 5.45 -16.12 19.60
C GLN A 282 5.43 -17.04 18.38
N ILE A 283 5.33 -16.47 17.19
CA ILE A 283 5.28 -17.23 15.94
C ILE A 283 6.45 -16.78 15.08
N THR A 284 7.49 -17.60 14.99
CA THR A 284 8.75 -17.28 14.27
C THR A 284 8.66 -17.52 12.76
N GLY A 285 7.55 -18.07 12.30
CA GLY A 285 7.15 -18.26 10.91
C GLY A 285 5.75 -17.72 10.71
N SER A 286 4.85 -18.49 10.12
CA SER A 286 3.52 -18.00 9.73
C SER A 286 2.41 -18.42 10.69
N PHE A 287 1.44 -17.53 10.87
CA PHE A 287 0.15 -17.84 11.49
C PHE A 287 -0.90 -18.08 10.39
N THR A 288 -1.73 -19.10 10.55
CA THR A 288 -2.86 -19.36 9.64
C THR A 288 -4.14 -19.63 10.42
N LEU A 289 -5.17 -18.82 10.17
CA LEU A 289 -6.54 -19.08 10.58
C LEU A 289 -7.35 -19.67 9.42
N ALA A 290 -7.84 -20.90 9.60
CA ALA A 290 -8.65 -21.60 8.62
C ALA A 290 -10.10 -21.77 9.07
N SER A 291 -10.34 -22.08 10.35
CA SER A 291 -11.70 -22.25 10.88
C SER A 291 -11.75 -22.11 12.40
N THR A 292 -12.79 -21.44 12.89
CA THR A 292 -13.13 -21.28 14.31
C THR A 292 -14.52 -21.84 14.62
N GLY A 293 -15.06 -22.68 13.74
CA GLY A 293 -16.43 -23.18 13.84
C GLY A 293 -17.44 -22.04 13.92
N THR A 294 -18.17 -21.94 15.05
CA THR A 294 -19.14 -20.85 15.30
C THR A 294 -18.62 -19.76 16.26
N GLY A 295 -17.44 -19.93 16.85
CA GLY A 295 -16.82 -18.93 17.73
C GLY A 295 -15.77 -18.10 17.00
N PHE A 296 -15.00 -17.32 17.77
CA PHE A 296 -13.78 -16.66 17.29
C PHE A 296 -12.53 -17.07 18.07
N VAL A 297 -11.36 -16.78 17.51
CA VAL A 297 -10.10 -16.75 18.25
C VAL A 297 -9.68 -15.30 18.40
N SER A 298 -9.41 -14.88 19.64
CA SER A 298 -8.89 -13.55 19.91
C SER A 298 -7.48 -13.58 20.48
N TRP A 299 -6.65 -12.62 20.05
CA TRP A 299 -5.30 -12.49 20.60
C TRP A 299 -5.33 -12.07 22.08
N LEU A 300 -6.12 -11.05 22.43
CA LEU A 300 -6.19 -10.53 23.80
C LEU A 300 -7.60 -10.21 24.25
N LYS A 301 -7.80 -10.11 25.57
CA LYS A 301 -9.05 -9.61 26.18
C LYS A 301 -8.87 -8.27 26.90
N LYS A 302 -7.81 -8.13 27.70
CA LYS A 302 -7.69 -6.99 28.64
C LYS A 302 -6.32 -6.35 28.72
N ASP A 303 -5.32 -6.95 28.07
CA ASP A 303 -3.93 -6.51 28.12
C ASP A 303 -3.49 -5.85 26.81
N THR A 304 -2.22 -5.47 26.76
CA THR A 304 -1.58 -4.80 25.61
C THR A 304 -0.32 -5.54 25.13
N ASP A 305 -0.21 -6.84 25.41
CA ASP A 305 0.94 -7.63 25.00
C ASP A 305 1.00 -7.74 23.47
N PRO A 306 2.15 -7.45 22.83
CA PRO A 306 2.21 -7.46 21.38
C PRO A 306 2.07 -8.89 20.82
N MET A 307 1.35 -9.03 19.71
CA MET A 307 1.43 -10.22 18.87
C MET A 307 2.60 -10.08 17.91
N VAL A 308 3.46 -11.08 17.82
CA VAL A 308 4.55 -11.09 16.83
C VAL A 308 4.46 -12.35 15.98
N VAL A 309 4.31 -12.14 14.67
CA VAL A 309 4.38 -13.15 13.62
C VAL A 309 5.54 -12.75 12.70
N ASP A 310 6.67 -13.44 12.76
CA ASP A 310 7.85 -13.08 11.96
C ASP A 310 7.65 -13.35 10.46
N GLY A 311 6.74 -14.27 10.11
CA GLY A 311 6.34 -14.60 8.73
C GLY A 311 4.97 -14.04 8.37
N ASP A 312 4.20 -14.80 7.59
CA ASP A 312 2.90 -14.35 7.06
C ASP A 312 1.76 -14.52 8.07
N PHE A 313 0.81 -13.58 8.06
CA PHE A 313 -0.46 -13.69 8.76
C PHE A 313 -1.55 -14.04 7.75
N ASN A 314 -2.12 -15.24 7.85
CA ASN A 314 -3.07 -15.76 6.86
C ASN A 314 -4.46 -15.96 7.48
N VAL A 315 -5.50 -15.41 6.86
CA VAL A 315 -6.91 -15.69 7.17
C VAL A 315 -7.59 -16.24 5.92
N SER A 316 -7.92 -17.53 5.96
CA SER A 316 -8.64 -18.23 4.88
C SER A 316 -10.09 -18.56 5.24
N GLY A 317 -10.42 -18.50 6.54
CA GLY A 317 -11.76 -18.73 7.09
C GLY A 317 -11.79 -18.42 8.58
N GLY A 318 -12.89 -18.75 9.25
CA GLY A 318 -13.08 -18.46 10.68
C GLY A 318 -13.19 -16.97 11.01
N VAL A 319 -13.08 -16.65 12.30
CA VAL A 319 -13.11 -15.29 12.85
C VAL A 319 -11.89 -15.06 13.72
N PHE A 320 -11.02 -14.13 13.30
CA PHE A 320 -9.93 -13.60 14.11
C PHE A 320 -10.39 -12.29 14.76
N VAL A 321 -10.11 -12.11 16.04
CA VAL A 321 -10.33 -10.86 16.77
C VAL A 321 -8.99 -10.39 17.34
N ALA A 322 -8.46 -9.25 16.91
CA ALA A 322 -7.25 -8.71 17.55
C ALA A 322 -7.54 -8.37 19.03
N VAL A 323 -8.66 -7.68 19.21
CA VAL A 323 -9.27 -7.08 20.40
C VAL A 323 -10.55 -7.62 21.01
N ASP A 324 -10.59 -8.55 21.98
CA ASP A 324 -11.87 -8.83 22.69
C ASP A 324 -12.06 -7.94 23.94
N GLY A 325 -11.96 -6.62 23.76
CA GLY A 325 -12.02 -5.64 24.86
C GLY A 325 -11.65 -4.21 24.45
N ASP A 326 -11.19 -3.42 25.43
CA ASP A 326 -11.04 -1.96 25.31
C ASP A 326 -9.57 -1.50 25.23
N THR A 327 -8.63 -2.41 24.99
CA THR A 327 -7.19 -2.10 24.91
C THR A 327 -6.71 -1.85 23.48
N ASN A 328 -5.47 -1.39 23.32
CA ASN A 328 -4.88 -1.08 22.02
C ASN A 328 -3.59 -1.90 21.81
N PRO A 329 -3.68 -3.22 21.59
CA PRO A 329 -2.49 -4.02 21.36
C PRO A 329 -1.91 -3.78 19.96
N VAL A 330 -0.62 -4.11 19.81
CA VAL A 330 0.08 -4.07 18.52
C VAL A 330 0.25 -5.50 18.00
N ILE A 331 -0.14 -5.74 16.76
CA ILE A 331 0.15 -6.95 16.00
C ILE A 331 1.22 -6.61 14.98
N SER A 332 2.38 -7.28 15.06
CA SER A 332 3.48 -7.12 14.11
C SER A 332 3.57 -8.35 13.22
N VAL A 333 3.50 -8.13 11.91
CA VAL A 333 3.63 -9.15 10.86
C VAL A 333 4.90 -8.87 10.05
N GLY A 334 5.91 -9.73 10.19
CA GLY A 334 7.18 -9.61 9.49
C GLY A 334 7.12 -9.97 8.01
N GLY A 335 6.13 -10.76 7.61
CA GLY A 335 5.79 -11.10 6.23
C GLY A 335 4.53 -10.40 5.72
N ASN A 336 3.77 -11.11 4.89
CA ASN A 336 2.57 -10.61 4.25
C ASN A 336 1.32 -10.78 5.12
N LEU A 337 0.34 -9.88 4.96
CA LEU A 337 -1.03 -10.10 5.41
C LEU A 337 -1.86 -10.67 4.26
N ASN A 338 -2.33 -11.92 4.39
CA ASN A 338 -3.12 -12.61 3.37
C ASN A 338 -4.54 -12.89 3.88
N ILE A 339 -5.55 -12.23 3.29
CA ILE A 339 -6.96 -12.46 3.60
C ILE A 339 -7.69 -12.99 2.36
N SER A 340 -8.05 -14.27 2.38
CA SER A 340 -8.77 -14.94 1.28
C SER A 340 -10.20 -15.36 1.64
N GLY A 341 -10.54 -15.30 2.93
CA GLY A 341 -11.86 -15.61 3.47
C GLY A 341 -11.95 -15.21 4.94
N GLY A 342 -13.05 -15.59 5.61
CA GLY A 342 -13.23 -15.33 7.05
C GLY A 342 -13.46 -13.86 7.40
N LEU A 343 -13.34 -13.57 8.70
CA LEU A 343 -13.47 -12.24 9.30
C LEU A 343 -12.21 -11.92 10.10
N PHE A 344 -11.57 -10.79 9.78
CA PHE A 344 -10.58 -10.14 10.63
C PHE A 344 -11.25 -8.96 11.32
N ASP A 345 -11.51 -9.10 12.62
CA ASP A 345 -12.12 -8.09 13.46
C ASP A 345 -11.05 -7.42 14.33
N PHE A 346 -10.87 -6.11 14.19
CA PHE A 346 -9.93 -5.37 15.03
C PHE A 346 -10.40 -5.33 16.49
N SER A 347 -11.69 -5.14 16.75
CA SER A 347 -12.17 -4.95 18.11
C SER A 347 -13.65 -5.25 18.24
N THR A 348 -14.01 -6.04 19.25
CA THR A 348 -15.40 -6.25 19.69
C THR A 348 -15.83 -5.22 20.75
N GLY A 349 -14.90 -4.41 21.28
CA GLY A 349 -15.11 -3.40 22.31
C GLY A 349 -14.72 -1.98 21.87
N ASP A 350 -14.21 -1.16 22.79
CA ASP A 350 -13.77 0.23 22.52
C ASP A 350 -12.30 0.33 22.07
N GLY A 351 -11.58 -0.80 21.99
CA GLY A 351 -10.16 -0.86 21.65
C GLY A 351 -9.84 -0.41 20.22
N ARG A 352 -8.62 0.12 20.03
CA ARG A 352 -8.06 0.53 18.73
C ARG A 352 -6.70 -0.14 18.49
N PRO A 353 -6.66 -1.45 18.19
CA PRO A 353 -5.40 -2.13 17.91
C PRO A 353 -4.73 -1.64 16.62
N GLU A 354 -3.42 -1.82 16.59
CA GLU A 354 -2.56 -1.50 15.45
C GLU A 354 -2.04 -2.80 14.82
N LEU A 355 -2.14 -2.92 13.50
CA LEU A 355 -1.61 -4.01 12.70
C LEU A 355 -0.49 -3.49 11.81
N HIS A 356 0.75 -3.79 12.20
CA HIS A 356 1.96 -3.44 11.47
C HIS A 356 2.32 -4.57 10.50
N ILE A 357 2.53 -4.22 9.23
CA ILE A 357 2.82 -5.15 8.15
C ILE A 357 4.14 -4.73 7.52
N ALA A 358 5.14 -5.62 7.55
CA ALA A 358 6.43 -5.40 6.91
C ALA A 358 6.48 -5.89 5.45
N GLY A 359 5.64 -6.87 5.08
CA GLY A 359 5.47 -7.37 3.71
C GLY A 359 4.27 -6.76 2.98
N ASP A 360 3.69 -7.49 2.04
CA ASP A 360 2.54 -7.04 1.24
C ASP A 360 1.19 -7.28 1.94
N MET A 361 0.15 -6.54 1.55
CA MET A 361 -1.24 -6.85 1.91
C MET A 361 -1.99 -7.41 0.70
N ILE A 362 -2.49 -8.64 0.82
CA ILE A 362 -3.27 -9.31 -0.20
C ILE A 362 -4.65 -9.72 0.34
N GLN A 363 -5.68 -8.95 0.01
CA GLN A 363 -7.08 -9.28 0.31
C GLN A 363 -7.81 -9.70 -0.97
N THR A 364 -8.09 -10.99 -1.12
CA THR A 364 -8.84 -11.57 -2.26
C THR A 364 -10.26 -12.01 -1.89
N GLY A 365 -10.57 -12.06 -0.59
CA GLY A 365 -11.87 -12.42 -0.03
C GLY A 365 -11.98 -11.97 1.42
N GLY A 366 -13.02 -12.45 2.13
CA GLY A 366 -13.23 -12.14 3.54
C GLY A 366 -13.61 -10.68 3.83
N THR A 367 -13.61 -10.32 5.12
CA THR A 367 -13.93 -8.97 5.61
C THR A 367 -12.90 -8.54 6.65
N ILE A 368 -12.43 -7.29 6.55
CA ILE A 368 -11.69 -6.59 7.60
C ILE A 368 -12.64 -5.53 8.18
N THR A 369 -12.81 -5.50 9.50
CA THR A 369 -13.74 -4.57 10.16
C THR A 369 -13.38 -4.41 11.63
N GLU A 370 -14.08 -3.55 12.34
CA GLU A 370 -14.32 -3.67 13.78
C GLU A 370 -15.83 -3.84 14.04
N THR A 371 -16.22 -4.72 14.97
CA THR A 371 -17.64 -4.94 15.32
C THR A 371 -18.09 -4.21 16.59
N GLY A 372 -17.14 -3.73 17.38
CA GLY A 372 -17.34 -2.90 18.57
C GLY A 372 -17.57 -1.42 18.25
N THR A 373 -17.21 -0.57 19.22
CA THR A 373 -17.29 0.90 19.15
C THR A 373 -15.92 1.58 19.10
N GLY A 374 -14.85 0.78 19.04
CA GLY A 374 -13.46 1.21 18.91
C GLY A 374 -13.07 1.55 17.47
N GLY A 375 -12.02 0.89 16.96
CA GLY A 375 -11.51 1.09 15.59
C GLY A 375 -10.34 0.18 15.31
N GLY A 376 -9.69 0.35 14.15
CA GLY A 376 -8.49 -0.40 13.80
C GLY A 376 -7.52 0.43 12.97
N LEU A 377 -6.23 0.23 13.17
CA LEU A 377 -5.18 0.86 12.37
C LEU A 377 -4.36 -0.19 11.64
N ILE A 378 -4.29 -0.09 10.31
CA ILE A 378 -3.34 -0.83 9.47
C ILE A 378 -2.14 0.07 9.19
N VAL A 379 -0.92 -0.40 9.46
CA VAL A 379 0.33 0.34 9.23
C VAL A 379 1.19 -0.45 8.23
N PHE A 380 1.56 0.21 7.12
CA PHE A 380 2.54 -0.28 6.17
C PHE A 380 3.91 0.30 6.53
N ASP A 381 4.76 -0.47 7.20
CA ASP A 381 6.06 -0.03 7.76
C ASP A 381 7.24 -0.92 7.31
N GLY A 382 7.10 -1.58 6.16
CA GLY A 382 8.14 -2.40 5.54
C GLY A 382 9.38 -1.61 5.13
N SER A 383 10.50 -2.32 4.97
CA SER A 383 11.78 -1.73 4.54
C SER A 383 11.94 -1.63 3.01
N ALA A 384 11.19 -2.43 2.25
CA ALA A 384 11.11 -2.39 0.79
C ALA A 384 9.76 -1.81 0.35
N THR A 385 9.61 -1.47 -0.92
CA THR A 385 8.30 -1.08 -1.47
C THR A 385 7.29 -2.20 -1.22
N GLN A 386 6.18 -1.87 -0.57
CA GLN A 386 5.09 -2.81 -0.30
C GLN A 386 3.99 -2.68 -1.35
N THR A 387 3.26 -3.75 -1.58
CA THR A 387 2.08 -3.74 -2.45
C THR A 387 0.80 -3.96 -1.66
N VAL A 388 -0.28 -3.32 -2.13
CA VAL A 388 -1.62 -3.46 -1.55
C VAL A 388 -2.59 -3.95 -2.62
N HIS A 389 -3.25 -5.07 -2.35
CA HIS A 389 -4.37 -5.60 -3.11
C HIS A 389 -5.63 -5.63 -2.24
N HIS A 390 -6.63 -4.86 -2.62
CA HIS A 390 -7.96 -4.78 -2.03
C HIS A 390 -8.99 -5.33 -3.03
N GLY A 391 -9.41 -6.57 -2.80
CA GLY A 391 -10.43 -7.26 -3.59
C GLY A 391 -11.71 -7.61 -2.83
N ALA A 392 -11.83 -7.25 -1.55
CA ALA A 392 -12.99 -7.58 -0.71
C ALA A 392 -13.30 -6.47 0.32
N THR A 393 -14.15 -6.74 1.31
CA THR A 393 -14.71 -5.70 2.18
C THR A 393 -13.71 -5.22 3.23
N ILE A 394 -13.58 -3.89 3.35
CA ILE A 394 -13.08 -3.20 4.54
C ILE A 394 -14.19 -2.23 4.98
N SER A 395 -14.61 -2.26 6.24
CA SER A 395 -15.76 -1.46 6.73
C SER A 395 -15.50 -0.80 8.07
N ASN A 396 -16.35 0.19 8.40
CA ASN A 396 -16.37 0.94 9.65
C ASN A 396 -15.09 1.78 9.91
N GLU A 397 -14.68 2.00 11.16
CA GLU A 397 -13.57 2.87 11.61
C GLU A 397 -12.19 2.20 11.47
N ILE A 398 -11.87 1.79 10.23
CA ILE A 398 -10.56 1.26 9.86
C ILE A 398 -9.73 2.33 9.15
N VAL A 399 -8.60 2.66 9.78
CA VAL A 399 -7.60 3.64 9.33
C VAL A 399 -6.40 2.90 8.71
N SER A 400 -5.75 3.56 7.75
CA SER A 400 -4.48 3.06 7.16
C SER A 400 -3.38 4.11 7.23
N HIS A 401 -2.18 3.72 7.62
CA HIS A 401 -0.97 4.55 7.60
C HIS A 401 0.04 3.98 6.61
N VAL A 402 0.59 4.85 5.77
CA VAL A 402 1.80 4.57 4.99
C VAL A 402 2.98 5.17 5.74
N ASP A 403 3.76 4.33 6.41
CA ASP A 403 5.00 4.69 7.12
C ASP A 403 6.19 3.92 6.50
N ASN A 404 6.26 3.95 5.17
CA ASN A 404 7.27 3.25 4.39
C ASN A 404 7.93 4.22 3.41
N ALA A 405 9.18 4.60 3.69
CA ALA A 405 9.96 5.51 2.87
C ALA A 405 10.20 5.02 1.42
N SER A 406 10.14 3.70 1.19
CA SER A 406 10.22 3.09 -0.15
C SER A 406 8.89 3.14 -0.91
N GLY A 407 7.81 3.60 -0.26
CA GLY A 407 6.47 3.75 -0.80
C GLY A 407 5.61 2.49 -0.77
N VAL A 408 4.33 2.68 -1.04
CA VAL A 408 3.33 1.61 -1.17
C VAL A 408 2.71 1.68 -2.56
N GLU A 409 2.73 0.57 -3.31
CA GLU A 409 2.13 0.46 -4.64
C GLU A 409 0.77 -0.27 -4.61
N LEU A 410 -0.24 0.33 -5.24
CA LEU A 410 -1.57 -0.26 -5.36
C LEU A 410 -1.64 -1.21 -6.56
N THR A 411 -2.12 -2.43 -6.30
CA THR A 411 -2.43 -3.44 -7.34
C THR A 411 -3.92 -3.57 -7.62
N SER A 412 -4.75 -2.85 -6.88
CA SER A 412 -6.19 -2.62 -7.11
C SER A 412 -6.53 -1.19 -6.67
N ASP A 413 -7.75 -0.71 -6.95
CA ASP A 413 -8.21 0.53 -6.32
C ASP A 413 -8.21 0.40 -4.79
N TRP A 414 -7.83 1.47 -4.09
CA TRP A 414 -7.83 1.55 -2.63
C TRP A 414 -8.87 2.56 -2.17
N SER A 415 -9.85 2.09 -1.38
CA SER A 415 -10.95 2.90 -0.86
C SER A 415 -11.15 2.60 0.63
N PRO A 416 -10.30 3.15 1.51
CA PRO A 416 -10.41 2.94 2.96
C PRO A 416 -11.70 3.60 3.48
N PRO A 417 -12.39 2.98 4.46
CA PRO A 417 -13.68 3.48 4.92
C PRO A 417 -13.57 4.77 5.74
N ASP A 418 -12.54 4.91 6.59
CA ASP A 418 -12.37 6.09 7.47
C ASP A 418 -11.27 7.03 6.97
N SER A 419 -10.00 6.64 7.09
CA SER A 419 -8.91 7.52 6.64
C SER A 419 -7.64 6.81 6.17
N THR A 420 -6.86 7.53 5.35
CA THR A 420 -5.45 7.20 5.06
C THR A 420 -4.55 8.35 5.47
N VAL A 421 -3.44 8.02 6.10
CA VAL A 421 -2.37 8.96 6.44
C VAL A 421 -1.06 8.53 5.77
N LEU A 422 -0.48 9.40 4.94
CA LEU A 422 0.87 9.22 4.39
C LEU A 422 1.88 9.84 5.35
N VAL A 423 2.35 9.03 6.30
CA VAL A 423 3.26 9.44 7.39
C VAL A 423 4.68 9.63 6.85
N ASN A 424 5.15 8.68 6.03
CA ASN A 424 6.51 8.67 5.49
C ASN A 424 6.50 7.85 4.19
N GLY A 425 6.57 8.53 3.04
CA GLY A 425 6.59 7.89 1.73
C GLY A 425 5.29 8.05 0.94
N ASN A 426 5.38 7.79 -0.36
CA ASN A 426 4.30 8.01 -1.31
C ASN A 426 3.43 6.76 -1.47
N MET A 427 2.18 6.96 -1.85
CA MET A 427 1.32 5.90 -2.37
C MET A 427 1.30 5.98 -3.90
N VAL A 428 1.79 4.93 -4.57
CA VAL A 428 1.84 4.81 -6.02
C VAL A 428 0.61 4.05 -6.49
N THR A 429 -0.17 4.65 -7.37
CA THR A 429 -1.45 4.06 -7.80
C THR A 429 -1.33 3.27 -9.11
N SER A 430 -0.25 3.44 -9.87
CA SER A 430 -0.05 2.79 -11.17
C SER A 430 -1.29 2.97 -12.07
N SER A 431 -1.97 1.90 -12.49
CA SER A 431 -3.23 1.96 -13.26
C SER A 431 -4.49 2.09 -12.40
N ASN A 432 -4.37 1.91 -11.09
CA ASN A 432 -5.43 1.97 -10.11
C ASN A 432 -5.63 3.41 -9.59
N LYS A 433 -6.49 3.55 -8.58
CA LYS A 433 -6.85 4.83 -7.97
C LYS A 433 -6.83 4.74 -6.45
N MET A 434 -6.42 5.84 -5.83
CA MET A 434 -6.77 6.14 -4.45
C MET A 434 -8.14 6.84 -4.44
N VAL A 435 -9.12 6.29 -3.71
CA VAL A 435 -10.50 6.79 -3.69
C VAL A 435 -10.83 7.33 -2.30
N ILE A 436 -11.18 8.61 -2.24
CA ILE A 436 -11.61 9.31 -1.02
C ILE A 436 -13.09 9.65 -1.15
N GLY A 437 -13.93 8.83 -0.49
CA GLY A 437 -15.37 9.04 -0.42
C GLY A 437 -15.76 10.31 0.34
N ALA A 438 -17.06 10.59 0.42
CA ALA A 438 -17.58 11.79 1.09
C ALA A 438 -17.25 11.85 2.60
N ALA A 439 -17.14 10.70 3.26
CA ALA A 439 -16.81 10.59 4.69
C ALA A 439 -15.34 10.22 4.95
N THR A 440 -14.57 9.90 3.90
CA THR A 440 -13.19 9.45 4.01
C THR A 440 -12.23 10.65 4.06
N THR A 441 -11.16 10.54 4.84
CA THR A 441 -10.12 11.59 4.92
C THR A 441 -8.76 11.10 4.42
N LEU A 442 -8.04 11.95 3.68
CA LEU A 442 -6.64 11.75 3.31
C LEU A 442 -5.78 12.82 4.01
N LEU A 443 -4.75 12.40 4.73
CA LEU A 443 -3.76 13.27 5.36
C LEU A 443 -2.37 12.93 4.81
N THR A 444 -1.58 13.93 4.41
CA THR A 444 -0.30 13.68 3.72
C THR A 444 0.89 14.44 4.34
N PRO A 445 1.17 14.30 5.65
CA PRO A 445 2.25 15.02 6.31
C PRO A 445 3.67 14.66 5.83
N GLY A 446 3.87 13.47 5.24
CA GLY A 446 5.19 13.00 4.79
C GLY A 446 5.19 12.25 3.46
N GLY A 447 4.18 12.47 2.61
CA GLY A 447 4.07 11.85 1.29
C GLY A 447 3.03 12.52 0.40
N TYR A 448 2.75 11.93 -0.76
CA TYR A 448 1.67 12.30 -1.66
C TYR A 448 1.25 11.10 -2.52
N ILE A 449 0.18 11.26 -3.29
CA ILE A 449 -0.28 10.25 -4.24
C ILE A 449 0.51 10.39 -5.55
N ASP A 450 1.28 9.37 -5.91
CA ASP A 450 1.88 9.25 -7.24
C ASP A 450 0.88 8.52 -8.16
N GLY A 451 0.15 9.30 -8.95
CA GLY A 451 -0.87 8.83 -9.87
C GLY A 451 -2.28 9.34 -9.56
N ALA A 452 -3.31 8.50 -9.76
CA ALA A 452 -4.70 8.93 -9.74
C ALA A 452 -5.32 8.98 -8.33
N LEU A 453 -5.77 10.17 -7.93
CA LEU A 453 -6.54 10.43 -6.71
C LEU A 453 -7.96 10.86 -7.10
N GLN A 454 -8.97 10.13 -6.62
CA GLN A 454 -10.38 10.47 -6.76
C GLN A 454 -10.93 11.01 -5.45
N LYS A 455 -11.70 12.11 -5.50
CA LYS A 455 -12.46 12.60 -4.34
C LYS A 455 -13.92 12.88 -4.71
N THR A 456 -14.83 12.55 -3.78
CA THR A 456 -16.27 12.81 -3.89
C THR A 456 -16.65 14.22 -3.46
N PHE A 457 -17.39 14.94 -4.30
CA PHE A 457 -18.04 16.21 -3.98
C PHE A 457 -19.55 15.99 -3.82
N PRO A 458 -20.08 15.88 -2.59
CA PRO A 458 -21.52 15.75 -2.38
C PRO A 458 -22.29 17.01 -2.81
N ASP A 459 -21.65 18.17 -2.72
CA ASP A 459 -22.14 19.50 -3.10
C ASP A 459 -20.96 20.35 -3.62
N THR A 460 -21.23 21.59 -4.04
CA THR A 460 -20.19 22.59 -4.35
C THR A 460 -19.26 22.82 -3.16
N GLY A 461 -17.97 22.98 -3.43
CA GLY A 461 -16.97 23.17 -2.39
C GLY A 461 -15.55 23.07 -2.94
N SER A 462 -14.56 23.24 -2.07
CA SER A 462 -13.14 23.15 -2.44
C SER A 462 -12.48 21.91 -1.87
N LYS A 463 -11.60 21.28 -2.66
CA LYS A 463 -10.68 20.23 -2.21
C LYS A 463 -9.34 20.39 -2.91
N THR A 464 -8.26 20.25 -2.16
CA THR A 464 -6.92 20.05 -2.72
C THR A 464 -6.76 18.58 -3.09
N TYR A 465 -6.07 18.29 -4.19
CA TYR A 465 -5.65 16.96 -4.59
C TYR A 465 -4.16 16.83 -4.32
N GLU A 466 -3.80 16.01 -3.35
CA GLU A 466 -2.43 15.81 -2.89
C GLU A 466 -1.68 14.85 -3.84
N VAL A 467 -1.64 15.20 -5.12
CA VAL A 467 -1.01 14.42 -6.19
C VAL A 467 0.39 14.93 -6.50
N GLY A 468 1.21 14.03 -7.04
CA GLY A 468 2.52 14.33 -7.60
C GLY A 468 2.94 13.23 -8.55
N SER A 469 4.22 13.19 -8.84
CA SER A 469 4.87 12.06 -9.51
C SER A 469 6.23 11.81 -8.87
N SER A 470 6.99 10.84 -9.38
CA SER A 470 8.38 10.63 -8.96
C SER A 470 9.27 11.88 -9.07
N SER A 471 8.90 12.90 -9.87
CA SER A 471 9.63 14.17 -9.95
C SER A 471 9.26 15.20 -8.89
N GLY A 472 8.20 14.95 -8.10
CA GLY A 472 7.81 15.78 -6.96
C GLY A 472 6.30 16.04 -6.86
N TYR A 473 5.94 16.61 -5.71
CA TYR A 473 4.58 17.02 -5.34
C TYR A 473 4.11 18.18 -6.23
N SER A 474 2.91 18.05 -6.81
CA SER A 474 2.35 19.04 -7.75
C SER A 474 0.82 19.02 -7.65
N PRO A 475 0.27 19.54 -6.53
CA PRO A 475 -1.15 19.41 -6.22
C PRO A 475 -2.02 20.16 -7.22
N VAL A 476 -3.32 19.87 -7.15
CA VAL A 476 -4.36 20.62 -7.85
C VAL A 476 -5.42 21.05 -6.85
N ASP A 477 -5.67 22.35 -6.73
CA ASP A 477 -6.83 22.82 -5.98
C ASP A 477 -8.04 22.86 -6.92
N VAL A 478 -9.11 22.19 -6.53
CA VAL A 478 -10.37 22.13 -7.28
C VAL A 478 -11.47 22.78 -6.45
N VAL A 479 -12.08 23.83 -6.99
CA VAL A 479 -13.24 24.50 -6.41
C VAL A 479 -14.45 24.20 -7.29
N VAL A 480 -15.28 23.22 -6.90
CA VAL A 480 -16.52 22.91 -7.61
C VAL A 480 -17.54 24.01 -7.39
N THR A 481 -17.92 24.69 -8.46
CA THR A 481 -18.87 25.81 -8.45
C THR A 481 -20.26 25.42 -8.98
N ALA A 482 -20.38 24.32 -9.75
CA ALA A 482 -21.66 23.74 -10.14
C ALA A 482 -21.59 22.22 -10.37
N GLY A 483 -22.64 21.52 -9.92
CA GLY A 483 -22.76 20.06 -10.00
C GLY A 483 -22.26 19.35 -8.73
N SER A 484 -22.43 18.03 -8.69
CA SER A 484 -21.94 17.16 -7.62
C SER A 484 -21.56 15.80 -8.21
N GLY A 485 -20.62 15.10 -7.57
CA GLY A 485 -20.12 13.81 -8.01
C GLY A 485 -18.63 13.65 -7.79
N GLU A 486 -17.95 12.91 -8.67
CA GLU A 486 -16.56 12.51 -8.47
C GLU A 486 -15.62 13.30 -9.38
N VAL A 487 -14.48 13.72 -8.85
CA VAL A 487 -13.36 14.25 -9.65
C VAL A 487 -12.14 13.39 -9.39
N THR A 488 -11.44 13.00 -10.45
CA THR A 488 -10.18 12.25 -10.41
C THR A 488 -9.09 13.08 -11.04
N VAL A 489 -7.98 13.26 -10.31
CA VAL A 489 -6.81 14.00 -10.76
C VAL A 489 -5.60 13.07 -10.74
N ARG A 490 -4.77 13.14 -11.78
CA ARG A 490 -3.44 12.52 -11.83
C ARG A 490 -2.44 13.58 -12.27
N ALA A 491 -1.30 13.66 -11.58
CA ALA A 491 -0.14 14.40 -12.07
C ALA A 491 0.88 13.42 -12.67
N THR A 492 1.46 13.78 -13.81
CA THR A 492 2.48 12.98 -14.50
C THR A 492 3.72 13.83 -14.74
N GLY A 493 4.89 13.38 -14.27
CA GLY A 493 6.18 14.05 -14.44
C GLY A 493 6.81 13.83 -15.82
N ALA A 494 6.06 14.10 -16.88
CA ALA A 494 6.52 14.03 -18.27
C ALA A 494 5.78 15.04 -19.12
N SER A 495 6.38 15.44 -20.25
CA SER A 495 5.70 16.25 -21.26
C SER A 495 4.44 15.55 -21.77
N LEU A 496 3.40 16.32 -22.08
CA LEU A 496 2.16 15.77 -22.64
C LEU A 496 2.46 15.17 -24.03
N PRO A 497 2.23 13.85 -24.27
CA PRO A 497 2.62 13.20 -25.53
C PRO A 497 1.97 13.79 -26.78
N GLU A 498 0.77 14.35 -26.65
CA GLU A 498 0.00 14.93 -27.73
C GLU A 498 0.48 16.35 -28.09
N ALA A 499 1.29 16.99 -27.25
CA ALA A 499 1.85 18.29 -27.56
C ALA A 499 2.85 18.20 -28.71
N ALA A 500 2.82 19.17 -29.62
CA ALA A 500 3.60 19.11 -30.86
C ALA A 500 5.12 19.14 -30.65
N ASN A 501 5.60 19.66 -29.51
CA ASN A 501 7.01 19.84 -29.22
C ASN A 501 7.31 19.75 -27.72
N GLU A 502 8.04 18.72 -27.31
CA GLU A 502 8.43 18.47 -25.92
C GLU A 502 9.35 19.57 -25.35
N ASP A 503 10.23 20.17 -26.17
CA ASP A 503 11.13 21.26 -25.73
C ASP A 503 10.39 22.58 -25.46
N GLU A 504 9.14 22.68 -25.92
CA GLU A 504 8.26 23.84 -25.78
C GLU A 504 7.06 23.55 -24.86
N THR A 505 7.08 22.42 -24.15
CA THR A 505 5.99 21.98 -23.27
C THR A 505 6.56 21.62 -21.91
N LEU A 506 5.89 22.02 -20.84
CA LEU A 506 6.29 21.67 -19.47
C LEU A 506 6.46 20.14 -19.34
N ASN A 507 7.50 19.67 -18.66
CA ASN A 507 7.67 18.25 -18.35
C ASN A 507 6.75 17.79 -17.21
N ARG A 508 5.51 18.28 -17.23
CA ARG A 508 4.42 17.88 -16.34
C ARG A 508 3.09 18.10 -17.05
N HIS A 509 2.17 17.18 -16.87
CA HIS A 509 0.77 17.36 -17.21
C HIS A 509 -0.14 16.79 -16.12
N TRP A 510 -1.38 17.26 -16.09
CA TRP A 510 -2.41 16.76 -15.19
C TRP A 510 -3.57 16.19 -16.00
N SER A 511 -3.91 14.93 -15.77
CA SER A 511 -5.13 14.33 -16.30
C SER A 511 -6.25 14.51 -15.29
N ILE A 512 -7.32 15.20 -15.70
CA ILE A 512 -8.48 15.44 -14.86
C ILE A 512 -9.69 14.79 -15.52
N SER A 513 -10.50 14.09 -14.73
CA SER A 513 -11.80 13.60 -15.19
C SER A 513 -12.84 13.82 -14.11
N ALA A 514 -14.06 14.12 -14.52
CA ALA A 514 -15.16 14.39 -13.61
C ALA A 514 -16.45 13.69 -14.05
N ALA A 515 -17.21 13.21 -13.09
CA ALA A 515 -18.53 12.64 -13.27
C ALA A 515 -19.53 13.41 -12.41
N GLY A 516 -20.46 14.12 -13.04
CA GLY A 516 -21.52 14.89 -12.37
C GLY A 516 -21.16 16.34 -12.00
N VAL A 517 -19.88 16.66 -11.85
CA VAL A 517 -19.39 18.06 -11.75
C VAL A 517 -19.43 18.71 -13.13
N THR A 518 -20.08 19.87 -13.22
CA THR A 518 -20.29 20.61 -14.48
C THR A 518 -19.51 21.91 -14.56
N GLN A 519 -19.05 22.44 -13.43
CA GLN A 519 -18.20 23.64 -13.40
C GLN A 519 -17.29 23.63 -12.18
N ALA A 520 -16.02 23.98 -12.38
CA ALA A 520 -15.03 24.16 -11.34
C ALA A 520 -13.99 25.22 -11.71
N ASP A 521 -13.40 25.83 -10.69
CA ASP A 521 -12.18 26.62 -10.78
C ASP A 521 -11.00 25.72 -10.38
N LEU A 522 -9.88 25.83 -11.11
CA LEU A 522 -8.69 24.99 -10.93
C LEU A 522 -7.46 25.85 -10.65
N VAL A 523 -6.61 25.41 -9.72
CA VAL A 523 -5.24 25.91 -9.55
C VAL A 523 -4.29 24.72 -9.68
N LEU A 524 -3.48 24.73 -10.74
CA LEU A 524 -2.47 23.71 -11.00
C LEU A 524 -1.12 24.22 -10.50
N HIS A 525 -0.43 23.42 -9.67
CA HIS A 525 0.87 23.78 -9.07
C HIS A 525 2.00 23.05 -9.78
N TYR A 526 2.88 23.76 -10.48
CA TYR A 526 4.03 23.19 -11.19
C TYR A 526 5.34 23.32 -10.42
N LEU A 527 6.37 22.57 -10.83
CA LEU A 527 7.73 22.76 -10.34
C LEU A 527 8.54 23.54 -11.37
N GLU A 528 9.29 24.54 -10.91
CA GLU A 528 10.23 25.30 -11.76
C GLU A 528 11.23 24.37 -12.47
N THR A 529 11.61 23.26 -11.82
CA THR A 529 12.50 22.24 -12.38
C THR A 529 11.92 21.45 -13.55
N ASP A 530 10.61 21.51 -13.78
CA ASP A 530 9.96 20.81 -14.89
C ASP A 530 10.06 21.58 -16.21
N PHE A 531 10.50 22.84 -16.20
CA PHE A 531 10.69 23.62 -17.42
C PHE A 531 11.86 23.06 -18.25
N PRO A 532 11.63 22.70 -19.53
CA PRO A 532 12.70 22.36 -20.46
C PRO A 532 13.71 23.51 -20.62
N THR A 533 14.93 23.17 -21.06
CA THR A 533 15.97 24.17 -21.28
C THR A 533 15.52 25.19 -22.34
N GLY A 534 15.37 26.45 -21.93
CA GLY A 534 15.02 27.56 -22.82
C GLY A 534 13.54 27.96 -22.82
N LEU A 535 12.68 27.16 -22.20
CA LEU A 535 11.32 27.56 -21.84
C LEU A 535 11.37 28.32 -20.51
N LYS A 536 10.55 29.37 -20.39
CA LYS A 536 10.46 30.19 -19.18
C LYS A 536 9.01 30.41 -18.79
N GLU A 537 8.77 30.55 -17.49
CA GLU A 537 7.45 30.78 -16.91
C GLU A 537 6.74 32.03 -17.47
N ASP A 538 7.49 33.07 -17.84
CA ASP A 538 6.93 34.30 -18.43
C ASP A 538 6.59 34.17 -19.94
N GLY A 539 6.84 33.01 -20.53
CA GLY A 539 6.65 32.71 -21.94
C GLY A 539 5.81 31.48 -22.22
N VAL A 540 4.94 31.08 -21.29
CA VAL A 540 4.01 29.94 -21.45
C VAL A 540 2.55 30.35 -21.29
N GLU A 541 1.66 29.49 -21.76
CA GLU A 541 0.21 29.58 -21.56
C GLU A 541 -0.35 28.19 -21.23
N LEU A 542 -1.50 28.16 -20.54
CA LEU A 542 -2.22 26.93 -20.24
C LEU A 542 -2.89 26.38 -21.50
N THR A 543 -2.80 25.07 -21.68
CA THR A 543 -3.58 24.36 -22.69
C THR A 543 -4.27 23.14 -22.08
N GLN A 544 -5.43 22.81 -22.62
CA GLN A 544 -6.21 21.61 -22.32
C GLN A 544 -6.32 20.76 -23.59
N TYR A 545 -6.05 19.48 -23.48
CA TYR A 545 -6.35 18.48 -24.49
C TYR A 545 -7.56 17.64 -24.05
N ASP A 546 -8.64 17.67 -24.81
CA ASP A 546 -9.90 16.97 -24.46
C ASP A 546 -9.97 15.52 -24.96
N GLY A 547 -8.90 15.03 -25.60
CA GLY A 547 -8.83 13.74 -26.28
C GLY A 547 -8.98 13.82 -27.80
N GLU A 548 -9.43 14.96 -28.33
CA GLU A 548 -9.59 15.21 -29.76
C GLU A 548 -8.85 16.48 -30.22
N SER A 549 -8.87 17.54 -29.41
CA SER A 549 -8.37 18.86 -29.76
C SER A 549 -7.76 19.60 -28.58
N PHE A 550 -6.89 20.56 -28.89
CA PHE A 550 -6.32 21.48 -27.92
C PHE A 550 -7.18 22.74 -27.81
N SER A 551 -7.45 23.16 -26.58
CA SER A 551 -8.01 24.47 -26.25
C SER A 551 -7.03 25.29 -25.41
N PHE A 552 -7.14 26.62 -25.48
CA PHE A 552 -6.26 27.56 -24.80
C PHE A 552 -7.09 28.54 -23.96
N PRO A 553 -7.68 28.07 -22.86
CA PRO A 553 -8.54 28.92 -22.07
C PRO A 553 -7.74 30.02 -21.37
N PHE A 554 -8.40 31.13 -21.07
CA PHE A 554 -7.78 32.21 -20.31
C PHE A 554 -7.36 31.71 -18.92
N SER A 555 -6.09 31.91 -18.60
CA SER A 555 -5.48 31.48 -17.34
C SER A 555 -4.58 32.56 -16.77
N VAL A 556 -4.41 32.57 -15.45
CA VAL A 556 -3.49 33.47 -14.75
C VAL A 556 -2.30 32.68 -14.24
N ILE A 557 -1.10 33.01 -14.71
CA ILE A 557 0.15 32.41 -14.22
C ILE A 557 0.74 33.28 -13.12
N ASP A 558 1.03 32.66 -11.97
CA ASP A 558 1.79 33.26 -10.87
C ASP A 558 3.17 32.59 -10.79
N THR A 559 4.20 33.30 -11.25
CA THR A 559 5.60 32.85 -11.30
C THR A 559 6.32 32.92 -9.94
N VAL A 560 5.63 33.40 -8.89
CA VAL A 560 6.18 33.42 -7.53
C VAL A 560 5.63 32.22 -6.76
N ALA A 561 4.35 31.91 -6.96
CA ALA A 561 3.70 30.75 -6.36
C ALA A 561 3.90 29.46 -7.18
N ASN A 562 4.40 29.56 -8.41
CA ASN A 562 4.51 28.47 -9.38
C ASN A 562 3.15 27.81 -9.67
N THR A 563 2.14 28.65 -9.90
CA THR A 563 0.77 28.19 -10.16
C THR A 563 0.20 28.76 -11.45
N VAL A 564 -0.78 28.05 -12.00
CA VAL A 564 -1.66 28.56 -13.05
C VAL A 564 -3.11 28.33 -12.64
N SER A 565 -3.90 29.40 -12.67
CA SER A 565 -5.30 29.40 -12.24
C SER A 565 -6.24 29.61 -13.42
N ILE A 566 -7.38 28.92 -13.38
CA ILE A 566 -8.45 29.02 -14.39
C ILE A 566 -9.83 28.86 -13.74
N ASP A 567 -10.78 29.69 -14.14
CA ASP A 567 -12.11 29.73 -13.55
C ASP A 567 -13.19 29.19 -14.51
N GLY A 568 -14.21 28.57 -13.94
CA GLY A 568 -15.46 28.29 -14.64
C GLY A 568 -15.42 27.18 -15.69
N VAL A 569 -14.48 26.23 -15.61
CA VAL A 569 -14.29 25.16 -16.60
C VAL A 569 -15.01 23.87 -16.23
N VAL A 570 -15.22 23.00 -17.22
CA VAL A 570 -15.52 21.58 -16.96
C VAL A 570 -14.19 20.88 -16.66
N PRO A 571 -13.98 20.31 -15.46
CA PRO A 571 -12.71 19.67 -15.09
C PRO A 571 -12.55 18.32 -15.78
N ALA A 572 -12.07 18.34 -17.02
CA ALA A 572 -11.87 17.18 -17.87
C ALA A 572 -10.60 17.34 -18.73
N GLY A 573 -10.06 16.25 -19.28
CA GLY A 573 -8.93 16.28 -20.21
C GLY A 573 -7.57 16.43 -19.53
N ASP A 574 -6.55 16.57 -20.36
CA ASP A 574 -5.15 16.71 -19.97
C ASP A 574 -4.72 18.18 -20.03
N TRP A 575 -4.09 18.66 -18.96
CA TRP A 575 -3.72 20.05 -18.78
C TRP A 575 -2.20 20.19 -18.69
N THR A 576 -1.61 21.15 -19.39
CA THR A 576 -0.17 21.44 -19.30
C THR A 576 0.12 22.89 -19.69
N LEU A 577 1.36 23.33 -19.47
CA LEU A 577 1.85 24.63 -19.94
C LEU A 577 2.67 24.44 -21.22
N VAL A 578 2.35 25.21 -22.25
CA VAL A 578 3.08 25.21 -23.52
C VAL A 578 3.62 26.60 -23.83
N LYS A 579 4.66 26.67 -24.64
CA LYS A 579 5.24 27.93 -25.10
C LYS A 579 4.18 28.80 -25.75
N LEU A 580 4.11 30.03 -25.26
CA LEU A 580 3.32 31.09 -25.84
C LEU A 580 3.90 31.46 -27.21
N VAL A 581 3.14 31.22 -28.27
CA VAL A 581 3.48 31.55 -29.65
C VAL A 581 2.52 32.63 -30.11
N TYR A 582 3.01 33.87 -30.13
CA TYR A 582 2.36 34.92 -30.90
C TYR A 582 2.57 34.61 -32.38
N LEU A 583 1.48 34.32 -33.10
CA LEU A 583 1.54 34.30 -34.56
C LEU A 583 1.95 35.70 -35.07
N PRO A 584 2.58 35.82 -36.25
CA PRO A 584 2.96 37.11 -36.82
C PRO A 584 1.74 37.89 -37.37
N VAL A 585 0.60 37.82 -36.69
CA VAL A 585 -0.63 38.52 -37.04
C VAL A 585 -0.81 39.68 -36.07
N GLU A 586 -0.53 40.89 -36.54
CA GLU A 586 -0.61 42.08 -35.70
C GLU A 586 -2.02 42.72 -35.72
N ILE A 587 -2.47 43.19 -34.56
CA ILE A 587 -3.42 44.30 -34.48
C ILE A 587 -2.63 45.55 -34.86
N THR A 588 -2.82 46.04 -36.08
CA THR A 588 -2.01 47.11 -36.66
C THR A 588 -2.47 48.49 -36.21
N ALA A 589 -3.73 48.62 -35.79
CA ALA A 589 -4.26 49.84 -35.20
C ALA A 589 -5.36 49.52 -34.18
N LEU A 590 -5.41 50.28 -33.09
CA LEU A 590 -6.51 50.29 -32.12
C LEU A 590 -6.76 51.75 -31.70
N ALA A 591 -8.02 52.19 -31.76
CA ALA A 591 -8.43 53.54 -31.41
C ALA A 591 -9.82 53.54 -30.78
N THR A 592 -10.11 54.57 -29.98
CA THR A 592 -11.41 54.78 -29.33
C THR A 592 -11.93 56.18 -29.60
N VAL A 593 -13.25 56.28 -29.77
CA VAL A 593 -13.98 57.56 -29.89
C VAL A 593 -15.07 57.59 -28.82
N VAL A 594 -14.98 58.57 -27.92
CA VAL A 594 -15.91 58.74 -26.80
C VAL A 594 -17.03 59.70 -27.22
N ASP A 595 -18.29 59.27 -27.08
CA ASP A 595 -19.50 60.09 -27.24
C ASP A 595 -20.42 59.93 -26.03
N GLY A 596 -20.40 60.92 -25.14
CA GLY A 596 -21.10 60.86 -23.86
C GLY A 596 -20.58 59.71 -22.97
N ARG A 597 -21.42 58.69 -22.77
CA ARG A 597 -21.07 57.44 -22.05
C ARG A 597 -20.84 56.23 -22.97
N ASN A 598 -20.96 56.44 -24.28
CA ASN A 598 -20.73 55.40 -25.28
C ASN A 598 -19.33 55.57 -25.87
N VAL A 599 -18.65 54.46 -26.14
CA VAL A 599 -17.30 54.45 -26.70
C VAL A 599 -17.28 53.52 -27.90
N THR A 600 -17.01 54.09 -29.07
CA THR A 600 -16.77 53.29 -30.28
C THR A 600 -15.30 52.90 -30.31
N VAL A 601 -15.04 51.61 -30.25
CA VAL A 601 -13.72 50.99 -30.42
C VAL A 601 -13.56 50.66 -31.90
N THR A 602 -12.45 51.07 -32.51
CA THR A 602 -12.09 50.69 -33.88
C THR A 602 -10.72 50.05 -33.95
N TRP A 603 -10.58 48.96 -34.68
CA TRP A 603 -9.29 48.29 -34.86
C TRP A 603 -9.07 47.80 -36.28
N GLU A 604 -7.80 47.60 -36.64
CA GLU A 604 -7.35 47.04 -37.91
C GLU A 604 -6.44 45.85 -37.64
N THR A 605 -6.50 44.84 -38.51
CA THR A 605 -5.61 43.67 -38.41
C THR A 605 -4.93 43.36 -39.73
N GLY A 606 -3.70 42.84 -39.64
CA GLY A 606 -2.90 42.47 -40.82
C GLY A 606 -3.46 41.29 -41.63
N GLU A 607 -4.25 40.42 -40.99
CA GLU A 607 -4.94 39.29 -41.64
C GLU A 607 -6.40 39.19 -41.18
N ASN A 608 -7.32 39.17 -42.13
CA ASN A 608 -8.76 39.04 -41.87
C ASN A 608 -9.22 37.64 -42.25
N SER A 609 -9.65 36.86 -41.26
CA SER A 609 -10.29 35.55 -41.45
C SER A 609 -11.46 35.43 -40.47
N ASP A 610 -12.54 34.77 -40.89
CA ASP A 610 -13.69 34.44 -40.04
C ASP A 610 -13.37 33.36 -39.00
N SER A 611 -12.15 32.79 -39.04
CA SER A 611 -11.68 31.75 -38.11
C SER A 611 -11.14 32.30 -36.78
N PHE A 612 -11.23 33.61 -36.54
CA PHE A 612 -10.79 34.26 -35.31
C PHE A 612 -11.98 34.89 -34.58
N THR A 613 -11.88 35.07 -33.26
CA THR A 613 -12.78 35.88 -32.44
C THR A 613 -12.01 37.06 -31.86
N TYR A 614 -12.66 38.20 -31.65
CA TYR A 614 -12.08 39.29 -30.87
C TYR A 614 -12.71 39.37 -29.49
N GLU A 615 -11.89 39.45 -28.45
CA GLU A 615 -12.36 39.74 -27.10
C GLU A 615 -11.98 41.18 -26.72
N LEU A 616 -12.95 41.93 -26.21
CA LEU A 616 -12.74 43.24 -25.63
C LEU A 616 -12.81 43.11 -24.11
N GLU A 617 -11.80 43.63 -23.43
CA GLU A 617 -11.74 43.69 -21.99
C GLU A 617 -11.53 45.15 -21.55
N LEU A 618 -12.18 45.53 -20.46
CA LEU A 618 -12.17 46.88 -19.91
C LEU A 618 -11.69 46.86 -18.47
N ALA A 619 -10.76 47.74 -18.14
CA ALA A 619 -10.36 48.05 -16.77
C ALA A 619 -10.71 49.50 -16.46
N GLN A 620 -11.39 49.73 -15.34
CA GLN A 620 -11.64 51.07 -14.82
C GLN A 620 -10.49 51.50 -13.90
N ASN A 621 -9.89 52.65 -14.17
CA ASN A 621 -8.68 53.13 -13.50
C ASN A 621 -7.57 52.04 -13.51
N ASP A 622 -6.88 51.85 -12.38
CA ASP A 622 -5.84 50.83 -12.18
C ASP A 622 -6.39 49.44 -11.78
N GLY A 623 -7.70 49.20 -11.93
CA GLY A 623 -8.34 47.90 -11.65
C GLY A 623 -7.96 46.80 -12.66
N PRO A 624 -8.39 45.54 -12.41
CA PRO A 624 -8.18 44.42 -13.34
C PRO A 624 -9.00 44.59 -14.63
N PHE A 625 -8.53 44.00 -15.73
CA PHE A 625 -9.31 43.87 -16.97
C PHE A 625 -10.47 42.89 -16.78
N VAL A 626 -11.66 43.27 -17.25
CA VAL A 626 -12.86 42.43 -17.24
C VAL A 626 -13.40 42.30 -18.66
N SER A 627 -13.72 41.09 -19.11
CA SER A 627 -14.32 40.86 -20.43
C SER A 627 -15.66 41.56 -20.59
N VAL A 628 -15.82 42.33 -21.66
CA VAL A 628 -17.03 43.12 -21.96
C VAL A 628 -17.69 42.74 -23.28
N ALA A 629 -16.99 42.07 -24.20
CA ALA A 629 -17.59 41.54 -25.42
C ALA A 629 -16.71 40.47 -26.11
N PHE A 630 -17.36 39.47 -26.71
CA PHE A 630 -16.77 38.54 -27.68
C PHE A 630 -17.41 38.78 -29.06
N LEU A 631 -16.58 39.05 -30.07
CA LEU A 631 -17.00 39.54 -31.38
C LEU A 631 -16.49 38.61 -32.48
N ASN A 632 -17.42 38.08 -33.26
CA ASN A 632 -17.07 37.37 -34.49
C ASN A 632 -16.83 38.39 -35.61
N PRO A 633 -15.74 38.29 -36.40
CA PRO A 633 -15.45 39.18 -37.53
C PRO A 633 -16.63 39.38 -38.49
N SER A 634 -17.45 38.33 -38.67
CA SER A 634 -18.65 38.34 -39.53
C SER A 634 -19.86 39.08 -38.95
N THR A 635 -19.83 39.43 -37.67
CA THR A 635 -20.95 40.06 -36.94
C THR A 635 -20.69 41.52 -36.56
N VAL A 636 -19.47 42.00 -36.75
CA VAL A 636 -19.09 43.40 -36.55
C VAL A 636 -19.07 44.13 -37.89
N ASN A 637 -19.34 45.43 -37.87
CA ASN A 637 -19.23 46.27 -39.06
C ASN A 637 -17.79 46.20 -39.58
N GLN A 638 -17.64 45.77 -40.85
CA GLN A 638 -16.35 45.56 -41.49
C GLN A 638 -16.28 46.37 -42.78
N GLU A 639 -15.26 47.24 -42.90
CA GLU A 639 -14.92 47.91 -44.15
C GLU A 639 -13.40 47.85 -44.36
N ASN A 640 -12.93 47.15 -45.40
CA ASN A 640 -11.51 47.04 -45.78
C ASN A 640 -10.54 46.62 -44.65
N GLY A 641 -10.94 45.68 -43.78
CA GLY A 641 -10.09 45.19 -42.70
C GLY A 641 -10.05 46.07 -41.45
N ARG A 642 -10.92 47.09 -41.41
CA ARG A 642 -11.23 47.87 -40.23
C ARG A 642 -12.55 47.39 -39.62
N PHE A 643 -12.55 47.21 -38.32
CA PHE A 643 -13.70 46.79 -37.51
C PHE A 643 -14.09 47.90 -36.53
N ASP A 644 -15.38 48.01 -36.22
CA ASP A 644 -15.89 48.90 -35.18
C ASP A 644 -16.92 48.21 -34.27
N TYR A 645 -16.84 48.51 -32.97
CA TYR A 645 -17.79 48.05 -31.96
C TYR A 645 -18.07 49.14 -30.93
N MET A 646 -19.33 49.30 -30.52
CA MET A 646 -19.73 50.32 -29.53
C MET A 646 -19.96 49.70 -28.15
N LEU A 647 -19.17 50.14 -27.17
CA LEU A 647 -19.45 49.95 -25.76
C LEU A 647 -20.42 51.04 -25.30
N ALA A 648 -21.55 50.66 -24.70
CA ALA A 648 -22.55 51.61 -24.24
C ALA A 648 -22.53 51.80 -22.71
N ASP A 649 -22.99 52.97 -22.26
CA ASP A 649 -23.27 53.26 -20.85
C ASP A 649 -22.09 53.06 -19.87
N LEU A 650 -20.85 53.26 -20.32
CA LEU A 650 -19.67 53.12 -19.48
C LEU A 650 -19.70 54.09 -18.29
N GLU A 651 -19.13 53.66 -17.16
CA GLU A 651 -18.99 54.52 -15.98
C GLU A 651 -18.06 55.71 -16.24
N SER A 652 -18.26 56.82 -15.53
CA SER A 652 -17.34 57.95 -15.63
C SER A 652 -15.98 57.62 -15.02
N GLY A 653 -14.88 58.03 -15.66
CA GLY A 653 -13.52 57.83 -15.18
C GLY A 653 -12.52 57.48 -16.28
N HIS A 654 -11.30 57.13 -15.86
CA HIS A 654 -10.26 56.58 -16.72
C HIS A 654 -10.59 55.13 -17.04
N HIS A 655 -10.40 54.74 -18.28
CA HIS A 655 -10.59 53.37 -18.75
C HIS A 655 -9.39 52.94 -19.58
N ARG A 656 -8.98 51.69 -19.38
CA ARG A 656 -8.04 50.99 -20.24
C ARG A 656 -8.79 49.85 -20.92
N LEU A 657 -8.63 49.73 -22.22
CA LEU A 657 -9.28 48.71 -23.03
C LEU A 657 -8.23 47.85 -23.69
N ARG A 658 -8.33 46.53 -23.51
CA ARG A 658 -7.55 45.53 -24.20
C ARG A 658 -8.41 44.86 -25.26
N LEU A 659 -7.89 44.80 -26.47
CA LEU A 659 -8.43 44.00 -27.56
C LEU A 659 -7.53 42.79 -27.74
N SER A 660 -8.09 41.59 -27.66
CA SER A 660 -7.42 40.32 -27.86
C SER A 660 -7.96 39.64 -29.13
N LYS A 661 -7.09 39.12 -29.98
CA LYS A 661 -7.42 38.31 -31.16
C LYS A 661 -7.21 36.84 -30.80
N ILE A 662 -8.28 36.06 -30.92
CA ILE A 662 -8.38 34.68 -30.47
C ILE A 662 -8.56 33.77 -31.68
N ASP A 663 -7.81 32.68 -31.79
CA ASP A 663 -7.98 31.69 -32.87
C ASP A 663 -9.15 30.72 -32.64
N ALA A 664 -9.40 29.85 -33.62
CA ALA A 664 -10.49 28.87 -33.57
C ALA A 664 -10.37 27.88 -32.40
N ASN A 665 -9.18 27.75 -31.80
CA ASN A 665 -8.89 26.89 -30.66
C ASN A 665 -8.88 27.66 -29.33
N GLY A 666 -9.26 28.94 -29.33
CA GLY A 666 -9.30 29.78 -28.13
C GLY A 666 -7.97 30.46 -27.80
N ARG A 667 -6.92 30.32 -28.61
CA ARG A 667 -5.60 30.88 -28.31
C ARG A 667 -5.55 32.38 -28.56
N ASN A 668 -5.06 33.15 -27.59
CA ASN A 668 -4.76 34.57 -27.81
C ASN A 668 -3.49 34.71 -28.66
N ILE A 669 -3.67 35.07 -29.93
CA ILE A 669 -2.57 35.16 -30.90
C ILE A 669 -2.03 36.59 -31.06
N ALA A 670 -2.76 37.61 -30.57
CA ALA A 670 -2.32 39.01 -30.55
C ALA A 670 -3.20 39.86 -29.63
N PHE A 671 -2.63 40.89 -29.00
CA PHE A 671 -3.41 41.89 -28.26
C PHE A 671 -2.90 43.32 -28.47
N ALA A 672 -3.78 44.29 -28.23
CA ALA A 672 -3.44 45.72 -28.19
C ALA A 672 -4.22 46.41 -27.07
N ILE A 673 -3.64 47.46 -26.48
CA ILE A 673 -4.26 48.23 -25.39
C ILE A 673 -4.38 49.70 -25.80
N THR A 674 -5.51 50.32 -25.47
CA THR A 674 -5.73 51.77 -25.60
C THR A 674 -6.38 52.31 -24.34
N GLU A 675 -6.24 53.61 -24.09
CA GLU A 675 -6.82 54.28 -22.93
C GLU A 675 -7.73 55.42 -23.36
N PHE A 676 -8.79 55.66 -22.59
CA PHE A 676 -9.70 56.79 -22.80
C PHE A 676 -10.36 57.21 -21.49
N TYR A 677 -11.03 58.36 -21.51
CA TYR A 677 -11.80 58.85 -20.38
C TYR A 677 -13.26 58.97 -20.76
N VAL A 678 -14.16 58.46 -19.92
CA VAL A 678 -15.60 58.66 -20.05
C VAL A 678 -15.97 59.72 -19.04
N SER A 679 -16.50 60.87 -19.47
CA SER A 679 -16.88 61.97 -18.57
C SER A 679 -15.78 62.33 -17.55
N LEU A 680 -14.75 63.07 -17.98
CA LEU A 680 -13.78 63.68 -17.05
C LEU A 680 -14.53 64.49 -15.97
N GLU A 681 -13.97 64.60 -14.76
CA GLU A 681 -14.52 65.50 -13.74
C GLU A 681 -14.83 66.88 -14.37
N PRO A 682 -15.99 67.51 -14.06
CA PRO A 682 -16.37 68.77 -14.68
C PRO A 682 -15.25 69.80 -14.61
N GLY A 683 -14.77 70.21 -15.79
CA GLY A 683 -13.72 71.22 -15.95
C GLY A 683 -12.41 70.67 -16.52
N LEU A 684 -11.31 71.14 -15.93
CA LEU A 684 -9.94 70.92 -16.43
C LEU A 684 -9.19 69.88 -15.59
N LEU A 685 -8.63 68.87 -16.24
CA LEU A 685 -7.74 67.87 -15.64
C LEU A 685 -6.29 68.11 -16.09
N VAL A 686 -5.35 68.00 -15.15
CA VAL A 686 -3.91 68.03 -15.40
C VAL A 686 -3.31 66.86 -14.62
N GLU A 687 -2.76 65.88 -15.33
CA GLU A 687 -2.05 64.76 -14.73
C GLU A 687 -0.68 65.20 -14.21
N ALA A 688 -0.13 64.45 -13.25
CA ALA A 688 1.24 64.64 -12.82
C ALA A 688 2.21 64.43 -14.00
N ALA A 689 3.24 65.27 -14.08
CA ALA A 689 4.27 65.11 -15.10
C ALA A 689 5.06 63.82 -14.84
N TYR A 690 5.35 63.04 -15.89
CA TYR A 690 6.23 61.88 -15.78
C TYR A 690 7.23 61.83 -16.96
N PRO A 691 8.53 61.58 -16.69
CA PRO A 691 9.16 61.51 -15.36
C PRO A 691 9.22 62.89 -14.67
N ASN A 692 9.20 62.94 -13.33
CA ASN A 692 9.36 64.17 -12.55
C ASN A 692 9.91 63.85 -11.14
N PRO A 693 11.16 64.26 -10.79
CA PRO A 693 12.08 65.11 -11.55
C PRO A 693 12.55 64.52 -12.89
N PHE A 694 13.03 65.35 -13.80
CA PHE A 694 13.53 64.91 -15.12
C PHE A 694 14.79 65.67 -15.56
N GLY A 695 15.65 64.99 -16.34
CA GLY A 695 16.90 65.59 -16.87
C GLY A 695 16.92 65.84 -18.37
N THR A 696 16.05 65.22 -19.16
CA THR A 696 15.99 65.42 -20.63
C THR A 696 14.63 65.96 -21.07
N SER A 697 13.55 65.27 -20.73
CA SER A 697 12.19 65.77 -20.97
C SER A 697 11.18 65.14 -20.01
N THR A 698 10.07 65.84 -19.79
CA THR A 698 8.87 65.30 -19.12
C THR A 698 7.64 65.50 -19.99
N THR A 699 6.58 64.75 -19.72
CA THR A 699 5.26 64.95 -20.35
C THR A 699 4.22 65.26 -19.29
N VAL A 700 3.46 66.33 -19.49
CA VAL A 700 2.24 66.63 -18.74
C VAL A 700 1.04 66.37 -19.65
N ARG A 701 0.03 65.65 -19.16
CA ARG A 701 -1.22 65.46 -19.90
C ARG A 701 -2.30 66.39 -19.36
N VAL A 702 -3.05 67.01 -20.26
CA VAL A 702 -4.12 67.95 -19.94
C VAL A 702 -5.38 67.59 -20.72
N GLY A 703 -6.55 67.65 -20.10
CA GLY A 703 -7.83 67.38 -20.76
C GLY A 703 -8.98 68.15 -20.15
N VAL A 704 -10.10 68.19 -20.86
CA VAL A 704 -11.32 68.92 -20.46
C VAL A 704 -12.56 68.06 -20.63
N SER A 705 -13.49 68.15 -19.69
CA SER A 705 -14.74 67.37 -19.72
C SER A 705 -15.68 67.79 -20.86
N GLU A 706 -15.55 69.01 -21.37
CA GLU A 706 -16.25 69.52 -22.55
C GLU A 706 -15.25 70.19 -23.48
N SER A 707 -15.52 70.17 -24.80
CA SER A 707 -14.64 70.84 -25.74
C SER A 707 -14.53 72.33 -25.40
N ALA A 708 -13.29 72.78 -25.20
CA ALA A 708 -13.00 74.13 -24.74
C ALA A 708 -11.62 74.58 -25.22
N PRO A 709 -11.42 75.89 -25.44
CA PRO A 709 -10.08 76.46 -25.57
C PRO A 709 -9.29 76.23 -24.28
N VAL A 710 -8.13 75.60 -24.40
CA VAL A 710 -7.21 75.34 -23.29
C VAL A 710 -5.90 76.07 -23.56
N ARG A 711 -5.44 76.84 -22.58
CA ARG A 711 -4.13 77.48 -22.61
C ARG A 711 -3.25 76.89 -21.52
N VAL A 712 -2.13 76.30 -21.92
CA VAL A 712 -1.16 75.68 -21.01
C VAL A 712 0.15 76.44 -21.07
N GLU A 713 0.60 76.91 -19.91
CA GLU A 713 1.76 77.76 -19.74
C GLU A 713 2.80 77.07 -18.87
N LEU A 714 4.07 77.19 -19.24
CA LEU A 714 5.22 76.85 -18.42
C LEU A 714 5.72 78.11 -17.71
N LEU A 715 5.84 78.06 -16.39
CA LEU A 715 6.20 79.16 -15.52
C LEU A 715 7.45 78.81 -14.70
N ASN A 716 8.30 79.79 -14.40
CA ASN A 716 9.40 79.61 -13.44
C ASN A 716 8.91 79.65 -11.98
N SER A 717 9.83 79.45 -11.03
CA SER A 717 9.53 79.43 -9.59
C SER A 717 8.95 80.74 -9.02
N VAL A 718 9.08 81.86 -9.74
CA VAL A 718 8.55 83.19 -9.36
C VAL A 718 7.23 83.50 -10.10
N GLY A 719 6.75 82.58 -10.95
CA GLY A 719 5.49 82.71 -11.70
C GLY A 719 5.60 83.51 -13.00
N GLN A 720 6.81 83.76 -13.51
CA GLN A 720 7.00 84.38 -14.82
C GLN A 720 6.80 83.35 -15.94
N LEU A 721 6.11 83.73 -17.01
CA LEU A 721 5.88 82.92 -18.20
C LEU A 721 7.20 82.64 -18.92
N ILE A 722 7.52 81.36 -19.07
CA ILE A 722 8.67 80.85 -19.81
C ILE A 722 8.24 80.43 -21.22
N ASP A 723 7.14 79.69 -21.32
CA ASP A 723 6.63 79.21 -22.62
C ASP A 723 5.12 78.96 -22.58
N VAL A 724 4.48 78.92 -23.75
CA VAL A 724 3.08 78.49 -23.92
C VAL A 724 3.09 77.15 -24.63
N LEU A 725 2.84 76.09 -23.87
CA LEU A 725 2.91 74.69 -24.33
C LEU A 725 1.70 74.32 -25.21
N HIS A 726 0.56 74.96 -24.99
CA HIS A 726 -0.67 74.76 -25.77
C HIS A 726 -1.56 76.00 -25.71
N ASP A 727 -2.21 76.34 -26.82
CA ASP A 727 -3.20 77.44 -26.88
C ASP A 727 -4.19 77.17 -28.01
N SER A 728 -5.03 76.14 -27.85
CA SER A 728 -6.04 75.76 -28.84
C SER A 728 -7.22 75.04 -28.20
N THR A 729 -8.22 74.66 -29.00
CA THR A 729 -9.35 73.85 -28.53
C THR A 729 -8.93 72.40 -28.28
N VAL A 730 -9.17 71.91 -27.08
CA VAL A 730 -9.05 70.48 -26.74
C VAL A 730 -10.44 69.84 -26.86
N PRO A 731 -10.58 68.69 -27.55
CA PRO A 731 -11.84 67.95 -27.59
C PRO A 731 -12.30 67.47 -26.21
N ALA A 732 -13.60 67.27 -26.05
CA ALA A 732 -14.16 66.74 -24.81
C ALA A 732 -13.58 65.35 -24.50
N ASN A 733 -13.31 65.07 -23.22
CA ASN A 733 -12.89 63.77 -22.72
C ASN A 733 -11.57 63.22 -23.32
N GLN A 734 -10.76 64.08 -23.94
CA GLN A 734 -9.46 63.72 -24.49
C GLN A 734 -8.33 64.37 -23.70
N MET A 735 -7.34 63.56 -23.30
CA MET A 735 -6.09 64.05 -22.73
C MET A 735 -5.07 64.31 -23.85
N ILE A 736 -4.53 65.52 -23.92
CA ILE A 736 -3.45 65.88 -24.84
C ILE A 736 -2.10 65.83 -24.11
N PRO A 737 -1.08 65.14 -24.65
CA PRO A 737 0.25 65.13 -24.07
C PRO A 737 1.03 66.38 -24.48
N LEU A 738 1.66 67.05 -23.51
CA LEU A 738 2.49 68.23 -23.69
C LEU A 738 3.90 67.93 -23.19
N LYS A 739 4.84 67.79 -24.14
CA LYS A 739 6.25 67.52 -23.87
C LYS A 739 6.97 68.81 -23.47
N ILE A 740 7.83 68.71 -22.45
CA ILE A 740 8.68 69.80 -21.98
C ILE A 740 10.11 69.30 -21.99
N ASP A 741 10.97 69.92 -22.80
CA ASP A 741 12.39 69.59 -22.92
C ASP A 741 13.23 70.42 -21.94
N ALA A 742 14.19 69.76 -21.26
CA ALA A 742 15.04 70.37 -20.26
C ALA A 742 16.14 71.27 -20.85
N ASP A 743 16.51 71.08 -22.12
CA ASP A 743 17.66 71.72 -22.79
C ASP A 743 17.71 73.25 -22.68
N ARG A 744 16.54 73.88 -22.49
CA ARG A 744 16.39 75.35 -22.44
C ARG A 744 15.99 75.86 -21.06
N LEU A 745 15.98 75.00 -20.05
CA LEU A 745 15.51 75.28 -18.70
C LEU A 745 16.62 74.94 -17.69
N PRO A 746 17.19 75.89 -16.94
CA PRO A 746 18.13 75.56 -15.85
C PRO A 746 17.53 74.61 -14.81
N SER A 747 18.37 73.86 -14.08
CA SER A 747 17.90 73.01 -12.97
C SER A 747 17.13 73.83 -11.95
N GLY A 748 15.95 73.34 -11.54
CA GLY A 748 15.07 74.08 -10.65
C GLY A 748 13.62 73.66 -10.73
N ILE A 749 12.78 74.38 -9.98
CA ILE A 749 11.33 74.14 -9.90
C ILE A 749 10.61 75.03 -10.93
N TYR A 750 9.73 74.41 -11.70
CA TYR A 750 8.84 75.06 -12.64
C TYR A 750 7.40 74.63 -12.38
N TYR A 751 6.45 75.39 -12.93
CA TYR A 751 5.04 75.11 -12.81
C TYR A 751 4.39 75.08 -14.18
N VAL A 752 3.57 74.05 -14.44
CA VAL A 752 2.73 73.96 -15.63
C VAL A 752 1.33 74.35 -15.22
N ARG A 753 0.85 75.46 -15.76
CA ARG A 753 -0.47 76.00 -15.49
C ARG A 753 -1.36 75.85 -16.71
N ALA A 754 -2.39 75.03 -16.60
CA ALA A 754 -3.44 74.92 -17.59
C ALA A 754 -4.63 75.77 -17.18
N THR A 755 -5.26 76.45 -18.13
CA THR A 755 -6.48 77.24 -17.94
C THR A 755 -7.47 76.90 -19.06
N ALA A 756 -8.72 76.65 -18.70
CA ALA A 756 -9.82 76.41 -19.64
C ALA A 756 -11.10 77.03 -19.07
N ARG A 757 -11.75 77.93 -19.82
CA ARG A 757 -12.89 78.73 -19.33
C ARG A 757 -12.60 79.34 -17.93
N GLU A 758 -13.39 79.03 -16.91
CA GLU A 758 -13.18 79.44 -15.51
C GLU A 758 -12.20 78.57 -14.71
N TRP A 759 -11.78 77.42 -15.24
CA TRP A 759 -10.95 76.45 -14.53
C TRP A 759 -9.46 76.71 -14.74
N GLN A 760 -8.69 76.56 -13.66
CA GLN A 760 -7.24 76.64 -13.68
C GLN A 760 -6.64 75.55 -12.78
N LYS A 761 -5.71 74.77 -13.32
CA LYS A 761 -4.93 73.79 -12.56
C LYS A 761 -3.44 74.03 -12.79
N THR A 762 -2.65 73.86 -11.74
CA THR A 762 -1.20 74.03 -11.79
C THR A 762 -0.53 72.79 -11.22
N THR A 763 0.41 72.21 -11.95
CA THR A 763 1.25 71.10 -11.48
C THR A 763 2.72 71.52 -11.43
N ARG A 764 3.46 70.96 -10.46
CA ARG A 764 4.88 71.29 -10.23
C ARG A 764 5.77 70.29 -10.97
N ILE A 765 6.76 70.80 -11.69
CA ILE A 765 7.81 69.99 -12.33
C ILE A 765 9.19 70.40 -11.85
N ILE A 766 10.14 69.45 -11.82
CA ILE A 766 11.50 69.64 -11.33
C ILE A 766 12.47 69.23 -12.44
N VAL A 767 13.27 70.18 -12.91
CA VAL A 767 14.34 69.94 -13.90
C VAL A 767 15.65 69.69 -13.15
N LEU A 768 16.40 68.66 -13.53
CA LEU A 768 17.70 68.30 -13.00
C LEU A 768 18.70 68.03 -14.15
N HIS A 769 19.55 69.01 -14.44
CA HIS A 769 20.77 68.82 -15.27
C HIS A 769 21.92 68.22 -14.48
#